data_AF-A0A8J7SW07-F1
#
_entry.id   AF-A0A8J7SW07-F1
#
_cell.length_a   1.000
_cell.length_b   1.000
_cell.length_c   1.000
_cell.angle_alpha   90.00
_cell.angle_beta   90.00
_cell.angle_gamma   90.00
#
_symmetry.space_group_name_H-M   'P 1'
#
loop_
_entity.id
_entity.type
_entity.pdbx_description
1 polymer ?
#
loop_
_entity_poly.entity_id
_entity_poly.type
_entity_poly.pdbx_seq_one_letter_code
_entity_poly.pdbx_strand_id
1 'polypeptide(L)'
;MRLYDYQLDMKQRIDAAFESHQSVMVQMPTGTGKTCLLAFCVCDWLRLHGGCVWIVTHRRELVAQVRHTLQQVLPEVLGAEGGAAAGAVHDARIKVYSIQWLCRHYGEMGEQPGLMVIDEAHHALAATYAEVMNACHGAKKLGLTATPCRLNCRGFGQLFEVLLQSWSYNKFIANGRLSLYDYMSVRPDSEEQKVVCGLKKRAADGDFSLREMREKLDVRPSIERLCHTVQQYAHGKKGIVYAIDIAHANHVADYYCAHGIKALAISARTPADERNRAVERFKQGQIDVLVNVDLFGEGFDCPDVEFIQLARPTLSLAKYLQQVGRGMRVYEGKKYCLILDNVGLYRLFGLPSDDRDWQAMFDGRVAGKADVRQARSVLDMGILTSRSKTADVMFTDAKRTEMVVVMTHDGHRYDLNLDYGYKLVRGMDGRQGIVDAQGNEVLPCTYSKIELTAHGLARLHSRRNSDRERPWIDLKNGVRFVRQPKVVRCEWLEFATADGVRLYPRVQTRWLTETDFVTHDALQRGVEDGLRFRQYYISPSAVPQLYRLVDRMDGYALFEAHDGRYYYKKDYSTNLMPMEWSEWNIEKDQWTRRKESFEQKARHFRETCMFAYPVMADVSAGYRLADYREPLDVRIVRNGATGYNTLVRDERTARWRPAGSYTAVGQQAYGVRVVKNWEGKYLLRTQYFERFDAHVDPKFDYAELLDDAYLHVKVHGAEYYVDLESRVCFDTKPELVEIGCVKFQRAGDLYLPFDYRLPGITPYRRGEIVGGNGICFVGKHLVVLEGHTEAYEVKHCYADGKRFVVSRVGHN
;
A
#
# COMPACT_ATOMS: atom_id res chain seq x y z
N MET A 1 15.76 18.77 37.13
CA MET A 1 15.69 18.28 35.72
C MET A 1 16.51 16.99 35.60
N ARG A 2 16.00 15.93 34.95
CA ARG A 2 16.73 14.63 34.81
C ARG A 2 16.99 14.32 33.34
N LEU A 3 18.21 13.87 33.02
CA LEU A 3 18.56 13.40 31.68
C LEU A 3 17.79 12.13 31.31
N TYR A 4 17.39 12.02 30.05
CA TYR A 4 16.91 10.76 29.49
C TYR A 4 18.06 9.77 29.30
N ASP A 5 17.71 8.50 29.16
CA ASP A 5 18.62 7.38 28.92
C ASP A 5 19.56 7.60 27.73
N TYR A 6 19.04 8.06 26.59
CA TYR A 6 19.85 8.38 25.41
C TYR A 6 20.76 9.61 25.60
N GLN A 7 20.38 10.55 26.48
CA GLN A 7 21.20 11.73 26.78
C GLN A 7 22.34 11.35 27.73
N LEU A 8 22.07 10.46 28.69
CA LEU A 8 23.08 9.92 29.59
C LEU A 8 24.12 9.08 28.82
N ASP A 9 23.66 8.18 27.92
CA ASP A 9 24.54 7.42 27.00
C ASP A 9 25.41 8.37 26.16
N MET A 10 24.79 9.38 25.53
CA MET A 10 25.54 10.35 24.73
C MET A 10 26.56 11.11 25.56
N LYS A 11 26.20 11.52 26.78
CA LYS A 11 27.14 12.18 27.69
C LYS A 11 28.35 11.30 28.02
N GLN A 12 28.13 10.05 28.39
CA GLN A 12 29.22 9.10 28.67
C GLN A 12 30.15 8.92 27.45
N ARG A 13 29.58 8.88 26.25
CA ARG A 13 30.34 8.80 25.00
C ARG A 13 31.13 10.08 24.71
N ILE A 14 30.59 11.25 25.04
CA ILE A 14 31.31 12.53 24.96
C ILE A 14 32.50 12.52 25.92
N ASP A 15 32.29 12.11 27.17
CA ASP A 15 33.35 12.05 28.19
C ASP A 15 34.49 11.11 27.73
N ALA A 16 34.14 9.90 27.26
CA ALA A 16 35.11 8.95 26.72
C ALA A 16 35.83 9.47 25.45
N ALA A 17 35.13 10.19 24.57
CA ALA A 17 35.75 10.79 23.40
C ALA A 17 36.76 11.88 23.79
N PHE A 18 36.48 12.67 24.83
CA PHE A 18 37.40 13.70 25.32
C PHE A 18 38.66 13.16 25.98
N GLU A 19 38.73 11.87 26.34
CA GLU A 19 39.99 11.24 26.79
C GLU A 19 41.03 11.17 25.67
N SER A 20 40.59 11.00 24.42
CA SER A 20 41.46 10.77 23.26
C SER A 20 41.42 11.86 22.20
N HIS A 21 40.40 12.73 22.21
CA HIS A 21 40.16 13.74 21.18
C HIS A 21 40.04 15.14 21.80
N GLN A 22 40.54 16.18 21.12
CA GLN A 22 40.39 17.58 21.56
C GLN A 22 39.07 18.19 21.11
N SER A 23 38.49 17.69 20.01
CA SER A 23 37.31 18.27 19.40
C SER A 23 36.30 17.19 18.98
N VAL A 24 35.08 17.30 19.52
CA VAL A 24 34.00 16.34 19.34
C VAL A 24 32.77 17.05 18.80
N MET A 25 32.20 16.56 17.70
CA MET A 25 30.89 16.99 17.21
C MET A 25 29.84 15.94 17.56
N VAL A 26 28.66 16.38 18.00
CA VAL A 26 27.54 15.55 18.39
C VAL A 26 26.35 15.84 17.47
N GLN A 27 25.86 14.80 16.81
CA GLN A 27 24.65 14.84 16.00
C GLN A 27 23.44 14.37 16.82
N MET A 28 22.47 15.27 16.98
CA MET A 28 21.22 15.01 17.69
C MET A 28 20.02 15.69 17.01
N PRO A 29 18.99 14.94 16.57
CA PRO A 29 17.79 15.49 15.94
C PRO A 29 17.17 16.70 16.68
N THR A 30 16.46 17.54 15.94
CA THR A 30 15.72 18.64 16.56
C THR A 30 14.59 18.08 17.42
N GLY A 31 14.41 18.63 18.62
CA GLY A 31 13.40 18.16 19.58
C GLY A 31 13.90 17.14 20.63
N THR A 32 15.14 16.66 20.55
CA THR A 32 15.70 15.66 21.50
C THR A 32 16.49 16.26 22.67
N GLY A 33 16.35 17.56 22.93
CA GLY A 33 16.93 18.22 24.10
C GLY A 33 18.44 18.47 24.05
N LYS A 34 19.00 18.82 22.87
CA LYS A 34 20.42 19.24 22.72
C LYS A 34 20.88 20.26 23.78
N THR A 35 20.09 21.29 24.03
CA THR A 35 20.39 22.33 25.02
C THR A 35 20.45 21.80 26.45
N CYS A 36 19.66 20.76 26.77
CA CYS A 36 19.73 20.09 28.07
C CYS A 36 21.04 19.30 28.19
N LEU A 37 21.38 18.49 27.18
CA LEU A 37 22.66 17.76 27.15
C LEU A 37 23.84 18.72 27.29
N LEU A 38 23.82 19.84 26.56
CA LEU A 38 24.80 20.91 26.66
C LEU A 38 24.98 21.38 28.10
N ALA A 39 23.89 21.73 28.79
CA ALA A 39 23.93 22.24 30.15
C ALA A 39 24.56 21.23 31.12
N PHE A 40 24.23 19.94 30.99
CA PHE A 40 24.82 18.88 31.82
C PHE A 40 26.30 18.65 31.54
N CYS A 41 26.75 18.68 30.27
CA CYS A 41 28.17 18.61 29.93
C CYS A 41 28.96 19.79 30.52
N VAL A 42 28.40 21.00 30.48
CA VAL A 42 29.03 22.19 31.08
C VAL A 42 29.14 22.05 32.60
N CYS A 43 28.08 21.60 33.26
CA CYS A 43 28.10 21.43 34.72
C CYS A 43 29.13 20.39 35.18
N ASP A 44 29.23 19.25 34.49
CA ASP A 44 30.21 18.22 34.83
C ASP A 44 31.64 18.67 34.55
N TRP A 45 31.86 19.43 33.47
CA TRP A 45 33.16 20.06 33.22
C TRP A 45 33.58 20.97 34.38
N LEU A 46 32.68 21.85 34.84
CA LEU A 46 32.96 22.77 35.94
C LEU A 46 33.25 22.06 37.26
N ARG A 47 32.58 20.94 37.54
CA ARG A 47 32.82 20.10 38.72
C ARG A 47 34.20 19.42 38.67
N LEU A 48 34.59 18.91 37.51
CA LEU A 48 35.80 18.07 37.37
C LEU A 48 37.07 18.88 37.12
N HIS A 49 36.98 20.00 36.38
CA HIS A 49 38.16 20.71 35.87
C HIS A 49 38.26 22.17 36.35
N GLY A 50 37.19 22.75 36.88
CA GLY A 50 37.17 24.09 37.48
C GLY A 50 37.41 25.28 36.54
N GLY A 51 37.76 25.06 35.27
CA GLY A 51 38.15 26.10 34.29
C GLY A 51 37.01 26.83 33.59
N CYS A 52 37.36 27.91 32.88
CA CYS A 52 36.41 28.76 32.14
C CYS A 52 35.73 27.99 30.99
N VAL A 53 34.43 28.20 30.80
CA VAL A 53 33.64 27.61 29.73
C VAL A 53 33.11 28.71 28.83
N TRP A 54 33.37 28.60 27.53
CA TRP A 54 32.80 29.49 26.52
C TRP A 54 31.68 28.77 25.77
N ILE A 55 30.48 29.34 25.80
CA ILE A 55 29.36 28.86 24.99
C ILE A 55 29.18 29.84 23.84
N VAL A 56 29.40 29.35 22.62
CA VAL A 56 29.38 30.13 21.38
C VAL A 56 28.11 29.81 20.62
N THR A 57 27.36 30.84 20.28
CA THR A 57 26.11 30.72 19.51
C THR A 57 26.10 31.69 18.34
N HIS A 58 25.36 31.37 17.27
CA HIS A 58 25.24 32.27 16.11
C HIS A 58 24.18 33.37 16.33
N ARG A 59 23.25 33.19 17.29
CA ARG A 59 22.09 34.06 17.49
C ARG A 59 21.97 34.53 18.94
N ARG A 60 21.64 35.81 19.15
CA ARG A 60 21.53 36.41 20.49
C ARG A 60 20.44 35.77 21.35
N GLU A 61 19.36 35.28 20.74
CA GLU A 61 18.24 34.64 21.44
C GLU A 61 18.62 33.31 22.10
N LEU A 62 19.52 32.53 21.48
CA LEU A 62 20.03 31.27 22.04
C LEU A 62 20.82 31.50 23.33
N VAL A 63 21.50 32.64 23.44
CA VAL A 63 22.24 33.02 24.65
C VAL A 63 21.30 33.08 25.86
N ALA A 64 20.13 33.68 25.71
CA ALA A 64 19.14 33.77 26.79
C ALA A 64 18.57 32.38 27.15
N GLN A 65 18.27 31.54 26.15
CA GLN A 65 17.75 30.19 26.36
C GLN A 65 18.77 29.31 27.11
N VAL A 66 20.02 29.29 26.65
CA VAL A 66 21.09 28.52 27.30
C VAL A 66 21.30 29.00 28.74
N ARG A 67 21.31 30.31 28.97
CA ARG A 67 21.40 30.87 30.33
C ARG A 67 20.25 30.43 31.22
N HIS A 68 19.02 30.47 30.72
CA HIS A 68 17.84 30.03 31.47
C HIS A 68 17.91 28.54 31.81
N THR A 69 18.27 27.68 30.85
CA THR A 69 18.45 26.23 31.10
C THR A 69 19.56 25.98 32.11
N LEU A 70 20.70 26.67 31.99
CA LEU A 70 21.78 26.58 32.97
C LEU A 70 21.33 27.00 34.36
N GLN A 71 20.56 28.09 34.51
CA GLN A 71 20.03 28.54 35.80
C GLN A 71 19.10 27.51 36.47
N GLN A 72 18.39 26.68 35.67
CA GLN A 72 17.55 25.62 36.20
C GLN A 72 18.35 24.36 36.62
N VAL A 73 19.44 24.06 35.91
CA VAL A 73 20.24 22.85 36.13
C VAL A 73 21.33 23.08 37.18
N LEU A 74 21.97 24.25 37.21
CA LEU A 74 23.11 24.58 38.09
C LEU A 74 22.81 24.38 39.60
N PRO A 75 21.68 24.83 40.17
CA PRO A 75 21.43 24.72 41.61
C PRO A 75 21.28 23.27 42.08
N GLU A 76 20.57 22.44 41.32
CA GLU A 76 20.38 21.01 41.63
C GLU A 76 21.69 20.20 41.50
N VAL A 77 22.58 20.63 40.60
CA VAL A 77 23.79 19.90 40.23
C VAL A 77 24.99 20.36 41.07
N LEU A 78 25.04 21.61 41.53
CA LEU A 78 26.15 22.09 42.37
C LEU A 78 25.91 21.97 43.88
N GLY A 79 24.73 21.51 44.32
CA GLY A 79 24.48 21.15 45.71
C GLY A 79 24.34 22.34 46.67
N ALA A 80 23.53 23.34 46.31
CA ALA A 80 23.17 24.40 47.25
C ALA A 80 22.10 23.91 48.24
N GLU A 81 22.53 23.28 49.33
CA GLU A 81 21.68 23.15 50.52
C GLU A 81 21.58 24.52 51.22
N GLY A 82 20.35 25.00 51.41
CA GLY A 82 20.07 26.20 52.19
C GLY A 82 19.42 27.31 51.39
N GLY A 83 18.16 27.59 51.73
CA GLY A 83 17.39 28.69 51.16
C GLY A 83 18.07 30.03 51.38
N ALA A 84 18.66 30.60 50.33
CA ALA A 84 18.98 32.01 50.24
C ALA A 84 18.84 32.46 48.77
N ALA A 85 17.79 33.27 48.54
CA ALA A 85 17.52 34.11 47.38
C ALA A 85 17.53 33.45 45.98
N ALA A 86 16.35 33.42 45.36
CA ALA A 86 16.11 33.25 43.93
C ALA A 86 16.65 34.44 43.09
N GLY A 87 17.94 34.75 43.24
CA GLY A 87 18.65 35.82 42.56
C GLY A 87 19.91 35.28 41.88
N ALA A 88 19.80 35.01 40.58
CA ALA A 88 20.90 34.87 39.62
C ALA A 88 22.16 34.10 40.08
N VAL A 89 22.16 32.77 39.93
CA VAL A 89 23.40 31.98 39.89
C VAL A 89 24.15 32.32 38.59
N HIS A 90 24.91 33.42 38.61
CA HIS A 90 25.91 33.73 37.62
C HIS A 90 27.23 33.10 38.08
N ASP A 91 27.50 31.87 37.66
CA ASP A 91 28.86 31.33 37.75
C ASP A 91 29.74 32.12 36.77
N ALA A 92 30.64 32.96 37.30
CA ALA A 92 31.52 33.84 36.52
C ALA A 92 32.41 33.07 35.51
N ARG A 93 32.54 31.75 35.68
CA ARG A 93 33.31 30.86 34.79
C ARG A 93 32.58 30.54 33.49
N ILE A 94 31.25 30.67 33.44
CA ILE A 94 30.46 30.40 32.24
C ILE A 94 30.25 31.70 31.47
N LYS A 95 30.85 31.77 30.28
CA LYS A 95 30.77 32.94 29.41
C LYS A 95 30.05 32.57 28.12
N VAL A 96 28.96 33.27 27.82
CA VAL A 96 28.15 33.01 26.63
C VAL A 96 28.31 34.15 25.63
N TYR A 97 28.77 33.84 24.43
CA TYR A 97 29.12 34.81 23.39
C TYR A 97 28.41 34.52 22.07
N SER A 98 28.06 35.59 21.34
CA SER A 98 27.76 35.48 19.92
C SER A 98 29.07 35.37 19.13
N ILE A 99 29.12 34.52 18.10
CA ILE A 99 30.32 34.37 17.27
C ILE A 99 30.81 35.68 16.64
N GLN A 100 29.89 36.54 16.20
CA GLN A 100 30.20 37.83 15.57
C GLN A 100 30.97 38.76 16.51
N TRP A 101 30.61 38.74 17.80
CA TRP A 101 31.32 39.50 18.82
C TRP A 101 32.65 38.83 19.16
N LEU A 102 32.65 37.51 19.37
CA LEU A 102 33.82 36.76 19.79
C LEU A 102 34.96 36.85 18.76
N CYS A 103 34.66 36.69 17.47
CA CYS A 103 35.63 36.80 16.38
C CYS A 103 36.37 38.15 16.34
N ARG A 104 35.76 39.22 16.85
CA ARG A 104 36.38 40.56 16.87
C ARG A 104 37.16 40.86 18.14
N HIS A 105 36.88 40.16 19.24
CA HIS A 105 37.41 40.51 20.57
C HIS A 105 38.21 39.38 21.21
N TYR A 106 38.27 38.17 20.64
CA TYR A 106 38.92 37.01 21.29
C TYR A 106 40.40 37.25 21.62
N GLY A 107 41.12 38.03 20.80
CA GLY A 107 42.52 38.38 21.02
C GLY A 107 42.75 39.39 22.14
N GLU A 108 41.73 40.14 22.52
CA GLU A 108 41.76 41.13 23.62
C GLU A 108 41.40 40.48 24.97
N MET A 109 40.98 39.21 24.96
CA MET A 109 40.57 38.49 26.15
C MET A 109 41.78 37.92 26.87
N GLY A 110 41.99 38.32 28.13
CA GLY A 110 43.09 37.83 28.99
C GLY A 110 42.91 36.40 29.52
N GLU A 111 41.83 35.70 29.19
CA GLU A 111 41.52 34.34 29.66
C GLU A 111 41.01 33.48 28.50
N GLN A 112 41.50 32.24 28.38
CA GLN A 112 41.08 31.25 27.39
C GLN A 112 40.17 30.20 28.02
N PRO A 113 39.19 29.62 27.27
CA PRO A 113 38.33 28.58 27.83
C PRO A 113 39.09 27.26 27.99
N GLY A 114 38.77 26.51 29.04
CA GLY A 114 39.09 25.07 29.11
C GLY A 114 38.14 24.23 28.25
N LEU A 115 36.89 24.67 28.11
CA LEU A 115 35.87 24.06 27.26
C LEU A 115 35.16 25.12 26.41
N MET A 116 35.16 24.91 25.10
CA MET A 116 34.36 25.68 24.14
C MET A 116 33.20 24.83 23.65
N VAL A 117 31.97 25.28 23.87
CA VAL A 117 30.76 24.62 23.37
C VAL A 117 30.13 25.44 22.26
N ILE A 118 29.85 24.82 21.13
CA ILE A 118 29.28 25.44 19.95
C ILE A 118 27.92 24.82 19.68
N ASP A 119 26.86 25.59 19.91
CA ASP A 119 25.51 25.19 19.51
C ASP A 119 25.32 25.48 18.01
N GLU A 120 24.56 24.62 17.33
CA GLU A 120 24.39 24.63 15.88
C GLU A 120 25.73 24.64 15.13
N ALA A 121 26.62 23.74 15.55
CA ALA A 121 27.98 23.59 15.05
C ALA A 121 28.09 23.34 13.54
N HIS A 122 26.98 23.06 12.85
CA HIS A 122 26.96 23.01 11.39
C HIS A 122 27.33 24.36 10.75
N HIS A 123 27.26 25.48 11.49
CA HIS A 123 27.77 26.79 11.06
C HIS A 123 29.30 26.96 11.19
N ALA A 124 30.02 26.07 11.87
CA ALA A 124 31.39 26.32 12.37
C ALA A 124 32.56 26.44 11.35
N LEU A 125 32.43 26.10 10.06
CA LEU A 125 33.46 26.37 9.03
C LEU A 125 33.27 27.75 8.37
N ALA A 126 32.37 28.60 8.86
CA ALA A 126 32.52 30.02 8.52
C ALA A 126 33.91 30.46 9.01
N ALA A 127 34.62 31.26 8.20
CA ALA A 127 36.00 31.66 8.50
C ALA A 127 36.16 32.18 9.94
N THR A 128 35.14 32.89 10.44
CA THR A 128 35.06 33.43 11.80
C THR A 128 35.07 32.38 12.91
N TYR A 129 34.41 31.24 12.72
CA TYR A 129 34.41 30.16 13.71
C TYR A 129 35.74 29.40 13.69
N ALA A 130 36.25 29.10 12.49
CA ALA A 130 37.53 28.42 12.34
C ALA A 130 38.67 29.24 12.97
N GLU A 131 38.69 30.55 12.76
CA GLU A 131 39.64 31.49 13.36
C GLU A 131 39.66 31.40 14.90
N VAL A 132 38.49 31.54 15.54
CA VAL A 132 38.37 31.47 17.00
C VAL A 132 38.72 30.07 17.54
N MET A 133 38.24 29.00 16.89
CA MET A 133 38.53 27.63 17.32
C MET A 133 40.01 27.29 17.24
N ASN A 134 40.70 27.77 16.20
CA ASN A 134 42.13 27.57 16.00
C ASN A 134 42.96 28.39 17.00
N ALA A 135 42.51 29.60 17.35
CA ALA A 135 43.15 30.41 18.38
C ALA A 135 43.09 29.72 19.76
N CYS A 136 41.93 29.15 20.11
CA CYS A 136 41.71 28.40 21.36
C CYS A 136 42.17 26.94 21.27
N HIS A 137 43.40 26.68 20.80
CA HIS A 137 43.90 25.32 20.55
C HIS A 137 43.95 24.44 21.81
N GLY A 138 44.24 24.98 22.99
CA GLY A 138 44.29 24.25 24.26
C GLY A 138 42.93 23.89 24.88
N ALA A 139 41.83 24.40 24.34
CA ALA A 139 40.48 24.13 24.84
C ALA A 139 39.91 22.83 24.27
N LYS A 140 39.21 22.04 25.09
CA LYS A 140 38.29 21.01 24.59
C LYS A 140 37.14 21.67 23.83
N LYS A 141 36.72 21.10 22.71
CA LYS A 141 35.70 21.68 21.81
C LYS A 141 34.54 20.71 21.64
N LEU A 142 33.34 21.14 22.05
CA LEU A 142 32.10 20.39 21.89
C LEU A 142 31.18 21.09 20.89
N GLY A 143 30.92 20.48 19.73
CA GLY A 143 29.95 20.97 18.77
C GLY A 143 28.64 20.18 18.87
N LEU A 144 27.49 20.85 18.95
CA LEU A 144 26.17 20.21 18.93
C LEU A 144 25.41 20.65 17.69
N THR A 145 24.81 19.72 16.96
CA THR A 145 24.01 20.04 15.77
C THR A 145 22.96 18.97 15.47
N ALA A 146 21.85 19.36 14.85
CA ALA A 146 20.92 18.39 14.26
C ALA A 146 21.46 17.75 12.98
N THR A 147 22.27 18.50 12.24
CA THR A 147 22.61 18.19 10.86
C THR A 147 24.09 18.50 10.61
N PRO A 148 25.00 17.53 10.77
CA PRO A 148 26.43 17.68 10.51
C PRO A 148 26.72 17.67 9.00
N CYS A 149 26.01 18.54 8.25
CA CYS A 149 26.09 18.61 6.80
C CYS A 149 26.11 20.07 6.34
N ARG A 150 26.54 20.27 5.10
CA ARG A 150 26.62 21.60 4.48
C ARG A 150 26.08 21.60 3.07
N LEU A 151 25.72 22.80 2.60
CA LEU A 151 25.38 23.01 1.20
C LEU A 151 26.58 22.81 0.25
N ASN A 152 27.81 22.97 0.76
CA ASN A 152 29.05 22.68 0.05
C ASN A 152 29.64 21.33 0.53
N CYS A 153 30.33 20.58 -0.34
CA CYS A 153 30.98 19.31 0.01
C CYS A 153 32.24 19.50 0.89
N ARG A 154 32.26 20.48 1.81
CA ARG A 154 33.38 20.67 2.74
C ARG A 154 33.07 19.96 4.05
N GLY A 155 33.94 19.02 4.44
CA GLY A 155 33.83 18.28 5.69
C GLY A 155 34.22 19.10 6.92
N PHE A 156 33.83 18.63 8.10
CA PHE A 156 34.10 19.25 9.40
C PHE A 156 35.40 18.75 10.05
N GLY A 157 36.10 17.78 9.43
CA GLY A 157 37.31 17.15 9.96
C GLY A 157 38.47 18.10 10.28
N GLN A 158 38.47 19.32 9.73
CA GLN A 158 39.47 20.35 10.07
C GLN A 158 39.22 21.01 11.43
N LEU A 159 38.00 20.94 11.96
CA LEU A 159 37.60 21.60 13.22
C LEU A 159 37.17 20.62 14.31
N PHE A 160 36.70 19.44 13.91
CA PHE A 160 36.25 18.38 14.79
C PHE A 160 36.90 17.07 14.37
N GLU A 161 37.56 16.39 15.30
CA GLU A 161 38.27 15.13 15.04
C GLU A 161 37.31 13.95 14.92
N VAL A 162 36.19 13.98 15.65
CA VAL A 162 35.23 12.87 15.69
C VAL A 162 33.77 13.33 15.71
N LEU A 163 32.90 12.55 15.06
CA LEU A 163 31.45 12.69 15.09
C LEU A 163 30.82 11.60 15.98
N LEU A 164 30.08 12.00 17.00
CA LEU A 164 29.20 11.14 17.77
C LEU A 164 27.76 11.29 17.31
N GLN A 165 27.16 10.18 16.88
CA GLN A 165 25.78 10.14 16.40
C GLN A 165 24.85 9.60 17.48
N SER A 166 23.71 10.27 17.65
CA SER A 166 22.62 9.80 18.51
C SER A 166 21.75 8.74 17.81
N TRP A 167 20.60 8.42 18.38
CA TRP A 167 19.65 7.52 17.74
C TRP A 167 19.09 8.10 16.43
N SER A 168 18.65 7.23 15.51
CA SER A 168 17.92 7.66 14.32
C SER A 168 16.58 8.30 14.70
N TYR A 169 16.02 9.12 13.80
CA TYR A 169 14.68 9.69 13.98
C TYR A 169 13.64 8.60 14.26
N ASN A 170 13.65 7.53 13.47
CA ASN A 170 12.74 6.40 13.66
C ASN A 170 12.86 5.78 15.06
N LYS A 171 14.07 5.57 15.57
CA LYS A 171 14.26 5.06 16.93
C LYS A 171 13.75 6.03 18.00
N PHE A 172 13.94 7.34 17.85
CA PHE A 172 13.37 8.33 18.77
C PHE A 172 11.83 8.30 18.77
N ILE A 173 11.21 8.13 17.59
CA ILE A 173 9.75 8.11 17.45
C ILE A 173 9.19 6.80 18.03
N ALA A 174 9.83 5.66 17.75
CA ALA A 174 9.45 4.36 18.31
C ALA A 174 9.52 4.32 19.86
N ASN A 175 10.43 5.10 20.46
CA ASN A 175 10.55 5.21 21.92
C ASN A 175 9.74 6.37 22.52
N GLY A 176 8.83 6.98 21.75
CA GLY A 176 7.97 8.07 22.23
C GLY A 176 8.75 9.31 22.67
N ARG A 177 9.95 9.54 22.14
CA ARG A 177 10.78 10.73 22.39
C ARG A 177 10.55 11.82 21.35
N LEU A 178 10.09 11.42 20.16
CA LEU A 178 9.56 12.29 19.11
C LEU A 178 8.16 11.81 18.74
N SER A 179 7.32 12.73 18.26
CA SER A 179 5.95 12.46 17.83
C SER A 179 5.95 11.75 16.46
N LEU A 180 4.97 10.86 16.25
CA LEU A 180 4.61 10.37 14.92
C LEU A 180 4.18 11.54 14.04
N TYR A 181 4.14 11.35 12.72
CA TYR A 181 3.71 12.41 11.82
C TYR A 181 2.92 11.90 10.60
N ASP A 182 2.00 12.75 10.15
CA ASP A 182 1.41 12.69 8.82
C ASP A 182 2.21 13.62 7.91
N TYR A 183 2.59 13.14 6.73
CA TYR A 183 3.29 13.95 5.73
C TYR A 183 2.45 14.06 4.47
N MET A 184 2.06 15.27 4.13
CA MET A 184 1.33 15.59 2.90
C MET A 184 2.18 16.53 2.05
N SER A 185 2.26 16.29 0.75
CA SER A 185 3.02 17.14 -0.17
C SER A 185 2.19 17.51 -1.41
N VAL A 186 2.46 18.66 -2.03
CA VAL A 186 1.84 19.03 -3.32
C VAL A 186 2.02 17.94 -4.37
N ARG A 187 1.07 17.76 -5.29
CA ARG A 187 1.16 16.75 -6.35
C ARG A 187 2.35 17.02 -7.30
N PRO A 188 2.95 15.98 -7.92
CA PRO A 188 4.04 16.16 -8.88
C PRO A 188 3.64 16.99 -10.11
N ASP A 189 2.39 16.89 -10.53
CA ASP A 189 1.82 17.55 -11.71
C ASP A 189 1.19 18.93 -11.40
N SER A 190 1.24 19.39 -10.13
CA SER A 190 0.65 20.67 -9.73
C SER A 190 1.39 21.87 -10.31
N GLU A 191 0.68 22.99 -10.49
CA GLU A 191 1.30 24.24 -10.92
C GLU A 191 2.37 24.71 -9.92
N GLU A 192 2.17 24.47 -8.62
CA GLU A 192 3.12 24.88 -7.57
C GLU A 192 4.43 24.14 -7.72
N GLN A 193 4.34 22.83 -7.95
CA GLN A 193 5.52 22.02 -8.16
C GLN A 193 6.28 22.46 -9.42
N LYS A 194 5.56 22.81 -10.50
CA LYS A 194 6.18 23.35 -11.73
C LYS A 194 6.89 24.67 -11.47
N VAL A 195 6.27 25.58 -10.70
CA VAL A 195 6.87 26.87 -10.32
C VAL A 195 8.15 26.67 -9.52
N VAL A 196 8.13 25.80 -8.50
CA VAL A 196 9.31 25.48 -7.68
C VAL A 196 10.43 24.84 -8.51
N CYS A 197 10.10 23.86 -9.36
CA CYS A 197 11.05 23.23 -10.30
C CYS A 197 11.64 24.21 -11.33
N GLY A 198 10.97 25.34 -11.55
CA GLY A 198 11.37 26.43 -12.41
C GLY A 198 12.31 27.46 -11.76
N LEU A 199 12.64 27.33 -10.47
CA LEU A 199 13.54 28.25 -9.76
C LEU A 199 15.02 28.03 -10.13
N LYS A 200 15.64 29.00 -10.79
CA LYS A 200 17.01 28.88 -11.34
C LYS A 200 18.04 29.75 -10.63
N LYS A 201 17.65 30.88 -10.05
CA LYS A 201 18.56 31.82 -9.38
C LYS A 201 18.96 31.28 -8.00
N ARG A 202 20.18 31.61 -7.58
CA ARG A 202 20.75 31.18 -6.29
C ARG A 202 21.17 32.38 -5.45
N ALA A 203 21.11 32.24 -4.13
CA ALA A 203 21.65 33.20 -3.18
C ALA A 203 23.14 32.91 -2.90
N ALA A 204 23.80 33.79 -2.15
CA ALA A 204 25.23 33.67 -1.82
C ALA A 204 25.56 32.42 -0.97
N ASP A 205 24.58 31.91 -0.20
CA ASP A 205 24.69 30.67 0.56
C ASP A 205 24.50 29.41 -0.30
N GLY A 206 24.17 29.56 -1.59
CA GLY A 206 23.92 28.48 -2.53
C GLY A 206 22.48 27.94 -2.53
N ASP A 207 21.58 28.52 -1.73
CA ASP A 207 20.14 28.22 -1.68
C ASP A 207 19.38 28.98 -2.79
N PHE A 208 18.05 28.83 -2.88
CA PHE A 208 17.22 29.60 -3.82
C PHE A 208 17.26 31.11 -3.54
N SER A 209 17.21 31.92 -4.60
CA SER A 209 17.17 33.37 -4.47
C SER A 209 15.84 33.83 -3.85
N LEU A 210 15.91 34.58 -2.74
CA LEU A 210 14.72 35.18 -2.09
C LEU A 210 13.91 36.03 -3.06
N ARG A 211 14.57 36.80 -3.92
CA ARG A 211 13.91 37.64 -4.93
C ARG A 211 13.10 36.80 -5.92
N GLU A 212 13.67 35.70 -6.45
CA GLU A 212 12.96 34.84 -7.39
C GLU A 212 11.78 34.11 -6.72
N MET A 213 11.98 33.65 -5.47
CA MET A 213 10.90 33.02 -4.71
C MET A 213 9.75 34.00 -4.46
N ARG A 214 10.03 35.24 -4.06
CA ARG A 214 9.00 36.28 -3.90
C ARG A 214 8.25 36.53 -5.20
N GLU A 215 8.97 36.79 -6.30
CA GLU A 215 8.38 37.08 -7.61
C GLU A 215 7.41 35.98 -8.09
N LYS A 216 7.63 34.71 -7.71
CA LYS A 216 6.86 33.57 -8.21
C LYS A 216 5.87 32.95 -7.21
N LEU A 217 6.13 33.07 -5.91
CA LEU A 217 5.36 32.37 -4.86
C LEU A 217 4.62 33.32 -3.92
N ASP A 218 5.03 34.59 -3.80
CA ASP A 218 4.27 35.63 -3.08
C ASP A 218 3.20 36.24 -4.00
N VAL A 219 2.31 35.39 -4.49
CA VAL A 219 1.21 35.74 -5.39
C VAL A 219 -0.09 35.17 -4.86
N ARG A 220 -1.21 35.82 -5.19
CA ARG A 220 -2.55 35.48 -4.67
C ARG A 220 -2.85 33.98 -4.84
N PRO A 221 -2.70 33.41 -6.06
CA PRO A 221 -2.43 32.01 -6.35
C PRO A 221 -2.09 31.09 -5.18
N SER A 222 -0.83 31.28 -4.80
CA SER A 222 -0.09 30.46 -3.86
C SER A 222 -0.58 30.66 -2.44
N ILE A 223 -0.86 31.90 -2.04
CA ILE A 223 -1.35 32.21 -0.70
C ILE A 223 -2.75 31.59 -0.47
N GLU A 224 -3.62 31.63 -1.48
CA GLU A 224 -4.95 31.01 -1.43
C GLU A 224 -4.85 29.50 -1.16
N ARG A 225 -3.95 28.81 -1.86
CA ARG A 225 -3.71 27.37 -1.67
C ARG A 225 -3.08 27.03 -0.32
N LEU A 226 -2.17 27.87 0.18
CA LEU A 226 -1.62 27.69 1.52
C LEU A 226 -2.76 27.71 2.55
N CYS A 227 -3.66 28.70 2.46
CA CYS A 227 -4.81 28.82 3.35
C CYS A 227 -5.78 27.64 3.22
N HIS A 228 -6.14 27.27 1.98
CA HIS A 228 -7.03 26.14 1.71
C HIS A 228 -6.49 24.84 2.31
N THR A 229 -5.17 24.60 2.20
CA THR A 229 -4.51 23.42 2.77
C THR A 229 -4.67 23.38 4.29
N VAL A 230 -4.50 24.52 4.98
CA VAL A 230 -4.70 24.60 6.43
C VAL A 230 -6.17 24.40 6.80
N GLN A 231 -7.11 25.03 6.10
CA GLN A 231 -8.54 24.88 6.35
C GLN A 231 -9.03 23.45 6.14
N GLN A 232 -8.43 22.71 5.20
CA GLN A 232 -8.87 21.36 4.91
C GLN A 232 -8.26 20.31 5.84
N TYR A 233 -6.97 20.39 6.11
CA TYR A 233 -6.23 19.31 6.81
C TYR A 233 -5.84 19.67 8.25
N ALA A 234 -5.75 20.96 8.56
CA ALA A 234 -5.28 21.46 9.85
C ALA A 234 -6.28 22.40 10.55
N HIS A 235 -7.57 22.29 10.23
CA HIS A 235 -8.60 23.16 10.81
C HIS A 235 -8.63 23.05 12.34
N GLY A 236 -8.57 24.19 13.03
CA GLY A 236 -8.58 24.27 14.49
C GLY A 236 -7.33 23.74 15.17
N LYS A 237 -6.27 23.39 14.42
CA LYS A 237 -4.98 22.96 14.96
C LYS A 237 -4.05 24.14 15.18
N LYS A 238 -3.14 23.98 16.13
CA LYS A 238 -2.07 24.95 16.38
C LYS A 238 -0.85 24.68 15.51
N GLY A 239 -0.33 25.67 14.78
CA GLY A 239 0.75 25.43 13.82
C GLY A 239 1.71 26.55 13.52
N ILE A 240 2.77 26.20 12.78
CA ILE A 240 3.80 27.13 12.30
C ILE A 240 3.87 27.06 10.78
N VAL A 241 3.87 28.24 10.13
CA VAL A 241 4.11 28.37 8.70
C VAL A 241 5.50 28.94 8.45
N TYR A 242 6.29 28.30 7.61
CA TYR A 242 7.61 28.77 7.21
C TYR A 242 7.54 29.53 5.89
N ALA A 243 7.60 30.87 5.97
CA ALA A 243 7.49 31.77 4.83
C ALA A 243 8.86 32.15 4.23
N ILE A 244 8.83 32.69 3.00
CA ILE A 244 9.98 33.11 2.20
C ILE A 244 10.70 34.31 2.83
N ASP A 245 9.96 35.39 3.08
CA ASP A 245 10.46 36.63 3.68
C ASP A 245 9.35 37.36 4.46
N ILE A 246 9.69 38.50 5.07
CA ILE A 246 8.79 39.27 5.95
C ILE A 246 7.52 39.72 5.21
N ALA A 247 7.62 40.14 3.95
CA ALA A 247 6.47 40.60 3.19
C ALA A 247 5.51 39.44 2.93
N HIS A 248 6.04 38.32 2.44
CA HIS A 248 5.25 37.10 2.21
C HIS A 248 4.61 36.59 3.52
N ALA A 249 5.32 36.65 4.65
CA ALA A 249 4.75 36.23 5.93
C ALA A 249 3.55 37.08 6.36
N ASN A 250 3.64 38.41 6.18
CA ASN A 250 2.53 39.30 6.45
C ASN A 250 1.35 39.01 5.51
N HIS A 251 1.58 38.87 4.20
CA HIS A 251 0.52 38.55 3.25
C HIS A 251 -0.18 37.23 3.57
N VAL A 252 0.57 36.19 3.97
CA VAL A 252 0.01 34.90 4.40
C VAL A 252 -0.81 35.06 5.67
N ALA A 253 -0.29 35.75 6.70
CA ALA A 253 -1.00 35.95 7.95
C ALA A 253 -2.29 36.77 7.74
N ASP A 254 -2.24 37.85 6.97
CA ASP A 254 -3.39 38.70 6.65
C ASP A 254 -4.46 37.91 5.90
N TYR A 255 -4.05 37.09 4.92
CA TYR A 255 -4.96 36.22 4.19
C TYR A 255 -5.63 35.20 5.12
N TYR A 256 -4.86 34.55 5.99
CA TYR A 256 -5.38 33.55 6.94
C TYR A 256 -6.41 34.18 7.89
N CYS A 257 -6.10 35.36 8.42
CA CYS A 257 -7.02 36.14 9.25
C CYS A 257 -8.32 36.49 8.51
N ALA A 258 -8.23 36.93 7.25
CA ALA A 258 -9.40 37.21 6.42
C ALA A 258 -10.30 35.98 6.16
N HIS A 259 -9.77 34.77 6.38
CA HIS A 259 -10.47 33.50 6.19
C HIS A 259 -10.71 32.74 7.50
N GLY A 260 -10.69 33.47 8.63
CA GLY A 260 -11.10 32.95 9.94
C GLY A 260 -10.03 32.17 10.72
N ILE A 261 -8.78 32.14 10.24
CA ILE A 261 -7.65 31.52 10.95
C ILE A 261 -6.91 32.60 11.74
N LYS A 262 -6.75 32.45 13.06
CA LYS A 262 -6.03 33.44 13.87
C LYS A 262 -4.52 33.30 13.63
N ALA A 263 -4.00 34.03 12.65
CA ALA A 263 -2.60 33.99 12.26
C ALA A 263 -1.86 35.26 12.67
N LEU A 264 -0.57 35.13 13.01
CA LEU A 264 0.30 36.28 13.27
C LEU A 264 1.68 36.06 12.64
N ALA A 265 2.12 37.04 11.84
CA ALA A 265 3.46 37.05 11.28
C ALA A 265 4.49 37.55 12.31
N ILE A 266 5.60 36.84 12.43
CA ILE A 266 6.73 37.26 13.27
C ILE A 266 8.06 37.14 12.50
N SER A 267 8.97 38.08 12.73
CA SER A 267 10.32 38.07 12.12
C SER A 267 11.42 38.53 13.07
N ALA A 268 12.69 38.38 12.68
CA ALA A 268 13.83 38.82 13.49
C ALA A 268 13.85 40.34 13.71
N ARG A 269 13.05 41.11 12.96
CA ARG A 269 12.88 42.55 13.12
C ARG A 269 11.76 42.94 14.10
N THR A 270 10.91 41.99 14.50
CA THR A 270 9.87 42.21 15.50
C THR A 270 10.54 42.50 16.85
N PRO A 271 10.21 43.62 17.53
CA PRO A 271 10.75 43.93 18.85
C PRO A 271 10.60 42.78 19.85
N ALA A 272 11.59 42.62 20.75
CA ALA A 272 11.65 41.47 21.66
C ALA A 272 10.40 41.32 22.54
N ASP A 273 9.87 42.42 23.07
CA ASP A 273 8.68 42.42 23.92
C ASP A 273 7.42 42.00 23.17
N GLU A 274 7.26 42.49 21.93
CA GLU A 274 6.14 42.14 21.06
C GLU A 274 6.21 40.67 20.65
N ARG A 275 7.41 40.18 20.30
CA ARG A 275 7.66 38.76 20.00
C ARG A 275 7.34 37.87 21.21
N ASN A 276 7.76 38.26 22.41
CA ASN A 276 7.46 37.50 23.63
C ASN A 276 5.96 37.45 23.91
N ARG A 277 5.24 38.57 23.74
CA ARG A 277 3.77 38.61 23.86
C ARG A 277 3.08 37.73 22.81
N ALA A 278 3.54 37.75 21.56
CA ALA A 278 3.01 36.91 20.49
C ALA A 278 3.18 35.41 20.80
N VAL A 279 4.37 35.00 21.28
CA VAL A 279 4.64 33.62 21.70
C VAL A 279 3.76 33.22 22.86
N GLU A 280 3.54 34.09 23.84
CA GLU A 280 2.70 33.80 24.99
C GLU A 280 1.21 33.67 24.60
N ARG A 281 0.71 34.55 23.75
CA ARG A 281 -0.64 34.46 23.18
C ARG A 281 -0.84 33.17 22.38
N PHE A 282 0.18 32.75 21.63
CA PHE A 282 0.18 31.47 20.94
C PHE A 282 0.14 30.30 21.92
N LYS A 283 0.97 30.30 22.97
CA LYS A 283 0.94 29.30 24.05
C LYS A 283 -0.44 29.18 24.72
N GLN A 284 -1.13 30.30 24.92
CA GLN A 284 -2.47 30.37 25.51
C GLN A 284 -3.60 30.02 24.53
N GLY A 285 -3.31 29.68 23.27
CA GLY A 285 -4.34 29.33 22.27
C GLY A 285 -5.13 30.54 21.75
N GLN A 286 -4.64 31.77 21.96
CA GLN A 286 -5.27 32.98 21.41
C GLN A 286 -4.87 33.22 19.95
N ILE A 287 -3.78 32.58 19.50
CA ILE A 287 -3.29 32.57 18.13
C ILE A 287 -3.17 31.10 17.72
N ASP A 288 -3.74 30.76 16.57
CA ASP A 288 -3.75 29.38 16.06
C ASP A 288 -2.50 29.13 15.22
N VAL A 289 -2.02 30.14 14.48
CA VAL A 289 -0.94 30.00 13.50
C VAL A 289 0.11 31.09 13.63
N LEU A 290 1.39 30.70 13.76
CA LEU A 290 2.52 31.63 13.66
C LEU A 290 3.19 31.52 12.29
N VAL A 291 3.19 32.62 11.54
CA VAL A 291 3.86 32.71 10.24
C VAL A 291 5.26 33.28 10.46
N ASN A 292 6.27 32.46 10.19
CA ASN A 292 7.64 32.72 10.58
C ASN A 292 8.57 32.90 9.38
N VAL A 293 9.49 33.86 9.53
CA VAL A 293 10.60 34.12 8.59
C VAL A 293 11.90 34.06 9.36
N ASP A 294 12.64 32.97 9.18
CA ASP A 294 13.99 32.80 9.71
C ASP A 294 14.16 33.09 11.22
N LEU A 295 13.11 33.30 12.04
CA LEU A 295 13.18 33.41 13.52
C LEU A 295 13.27 32.03 14.14
N PHE A 296 12.37 31.13 13.74
CA PHE A 296 12.33 29.76 14.27
C PHE A 296 13.41 28.86 13.66
N GLY A 297 14.56 29.43 13.33
CA GLY A 297 15.81 28.70 13.23
C GLY A 297 16.23 28.18 14.61
N GLU A 298 16.05 28.96 15.68
CA GLU A 298 16.43 28.62 17.07
C GLU A 298 15.71 29.54 18.10
N GLY A 299 15.39 29.05 19.31
CA GLY A 299 14.84 29.86 20.42
C GLY A 299 13.35 29.70 20.76
N PHE A 300 12.54 29.15 19.85
CA PHE A 300 11.11 28.91 20.08
C PHE A 300 10.85 27.49 20.58
N ASP A 301 10.33 27.41 21.80
CA ASP A 301 9.98 26.17 22.48
C ASP A 301 8.48 26.13 22.79
N CYS A 302 7.77 25.39 21.95
CA CYS A 302 6.32 25.21 21.98
C CYS A 302 6.06 23.76 21.54
N PRO A 303 6.06 22.78 22.47
CA PRO A 303 5.94 21.37 22.13
C PRO A 303 4.53 20.98 21.64
N ASP A 304 3.52 21.77 21.99
CA ASP A 304 2.10 21.61 21.64
C ASP A 304 1.74 22.03 20.20
N VAL A 305 2.73 22.38 19.37
CA VAL A 305 2.52 22.61 17.94
C VAL A 305 2.06 21.31 17.27
N GLU A 306 0.90 21.32 16.64
CA GLU A 306 0.28 20.16 15.99
C GLU A 306 0.58 20.05 14.51
N PHE A 307 0.84 21.17 13.81
CA PHE A 307 1.18 21.13 12.39
C PHE A 307 2.31 22.09 11.98
N ILE A 308 3.03 21.71 10.94
CA ILE A 308 4.06 22.51 10.26
C ILE A 308 3.66 22.67 8.81
N GLN A 309 3.66 23.90 8.31
CA GLN A 309 3.44 24.19 6.90
C GLN A 309 4.70 24.78 6.26
N LEU A 310 5.18 24.13 5.21
CA LEU A 310 6.35 24.53 4.46
C LEU A 310 5.88 25.33 3.24
N ALA A 311 5.97 26.66 3.34
CA ALA A 311 5.61 27.58 2.26
C ALA A 311 6.83 28.15 1.51
N ARG A 312 8.04 27.72 1.91
CA ARG A 312 9.31 28.19 1.36
C ARG A 312 10.13 27.02 0.79
N PRO A 313 10.45 27.03 -0.51
CA PRO A 313 11.44 26.11 -1.08
C PRO A 313 12.84 26.34 -0.50
N THR A 314 13.61 25.27 -0.33
CA THR A 314 14.99 25.30 0.16
C THR A 314 15.80 24.17 -0.47
N LEU A 315 17.08 24.42 -0.76
CA LEU A 315 18.06 23.41 -1.15
C LEU A 315 18.88 22.91 0.05
N SER A 316 18.65 23.43 1.25
CA SER A 316 19.33 23.02 2.49
C SER A 316 18.55 21.95 3.25
N LEU A 317 19.16 20.76 3.37
CA LEU A 317 18.65 19.67 4.22
C LEU A 317 18.59 20.09 5.70
N ALA A 318 19.56 20.88 6.16
CA ALA A 318 19.60 21.42 7.51
C ALA A 318 18.35 22.25 7.83
N LYS A 319 18.00 23.21 6.96
CA LYS A 319 16.79 24.03 7.12
C LYS A 319 15.53 23.16 7.14
N TYR A 320 15.41 22.21 6.21
CA TYR A 320 14.25 21.31 6.14
C TYR A 320 14.05 20.52 7.46
N LEU A 321 15.10 19.84 7.95
CA LEU A 321 15.02 19.03 9.17
C LEU A 321 14.82 19.86 10.43
N GLN A 322 15.42 21.06 10.52
CA GLN A 322 15.17 21.98 11.62
C GLN A 322 13.71 22.45 11.66
N GLN A 323 13.11 22.74 10.51
CA GLN A 323 11.71 23.19 10.40
C GLN A 323 10.72 22.11 10.84
N VAL A 324 10.78 20.93 10.21
CA VAL A 324 9.87 19.83 10.54
C VAL A 324 10.08 19.30 11.96
N GLY A 325 11.33 19.26 12.43
CA GLY A 325 11.67 18.77 13.76
C GLY A 325 11.06 19.60 14.90
N ARG A 326 10.66 20.87 14.67
CA ARG A 326 9.92 21.65 15.67
C ARG A 326 8.54 21.10 15.95
N GLY A 327 7.86 20.64 14.90
CA GLY A 327 6.57 19.98 15.01
C GLY A 327 6.68 18.56 15.55
N MET A 328 7.86 17.92 15.52
CA MET A 328 8.00 16.53 15.97
C MET A 328 8.21 16.38 17.49
N ARG A 329 8.16 17.46 18.27
CA ARG A 329 8.21 17.37 19.74
C ARG A 329 6.97 16.66 20.29
N VAL A 330 7.17 15.87 21.34
CA VAL A 330 6.09 15.22 22.08
C VAL A 330 5.40 16.21 23.02
N TYR A 331 4.08 16.08 23.15
CA TYR A 331 3.26 16.87 24.05
C TYR A 331 2.04 16.05 24.48
N GLU A 332 1.54 16.30 25.68
CA GLU A 332 0.38 15.58 26.21
C GLU A 332 -0.87 15.90 25.37
N GLY A 333 -1.66 14.87 25.02
CA GLY A 333 -2.82 15.02 24.15
C GLY A 333 -2.52 15.10 22.64
N LYS A 334 -1.26 15.29 22.24
CA LYS A 334 -0.86 15.31 20.83
C LYS A 334 -0.63 13.90 20.29
N LYS A 335 -1.49 13.46 19.36
CA LYS A 335 -1.41 12.12 18.73
C LYS A 335 -0.28 12.01 17.70
N TYR A 336 -0.14 13.03 16.85
CA TYR A 336 0.85 13.11 15.78
C TYR A 336 1.07 14.58 15.38
N CYS A 337 2.11 14.83 14.59
CA CYS A 337 2.38 16.10 13.92
C CYS A 337 1.93 16.03 12.46
N LEU A 338 1.18 17.01 11.96
CA LEU A 338 0.86 17.12 10.54
C LEU A 338 1.87 18.00 9.81
N ILE A 339 2.53 17.48 8.77
CA ILE A 339 3.47 18.23 7.95
C ILE A 339 2.82 18.48 6.58
N LEU A 340 2.58 19.75 6.28
CA LEU A 340 2.02 20.26 5.04
C LEU A 340 3.15 20.83 4.18
N ASP A 341 3.68 20.01 3.27
CA ASP A 341 4.74 20.35 2.33
C ASP A 341 4.16 20.97 1.05
N ASN A 342 3.84 22.27 1.12
CA ASN A 342 3.27 23.01 -0.01
C ASN A 342 4.27 23.34 -1.13
N VAL A 343 5.54 22.94 -0.98
CA VAL A 343 6.64 23.27 -1.90
C VAL A 343 7.41 22.05 -2.40
N GLY A 344 7.01 20.84 -2.02
CA GLY A 344 7.55 19.59 -2.55
C GLY A 344 8.95 19.21 -2.04
N LEU A 345 9.33 19.62 -0.83
CA LEU A 345 10.64 19.31 -0.23
C LEU A 345 10.88 17.82 -0.01
N TYR A 346 9.84 17.00 0.19
CA TYR A 346 10.04 15.55 0.33
C TYR A 346 10.68 14.94 -0.92
N ARG A 347 10.40 15.50 -2.11
CA ARG A 347 11.00 15.02 -3.37
C ARG A 347 12.49 15.35 -3.46
N LEU A 348 12.93 16.36 -2.72
CA LEU A 348 14.32 16.81 -2.67
C LEU A 348 15.13 16.09 -1.59
N PHE A 349 14.51 15.80 -0.43
CA PHE A 349 15.23 15.34 0.77
C PHE A 349 14.74 14.03 1.37
N GLY A 350 13.65 13.47 0.84
CA GLY A 350 12.93 12.37 1.47
C GLY A 350 12.13 12.79 2.70
N LEU A 351 11.65 11.79 3.43
CA LEU A 351 10.92 11.98 4.68
C LEU A 351 11.88 12.45 5.80
N PRO A 352 11.39 13.19 6.81
CA PRO A 352 12.21 13.62 7.94
C PRO A 352 12.89 12.46 8.64
N SER A 353 12.24 11.29 8.68
CA SER A 353 12.74 10.11 9.38
C SER A 353 13.61 9.16 8.56
N ASP A 354 13.89 9.48 7.29
CA ASP A 354 14.79 8.67 6.46
C ASP A 354 16.19 8.59 7.05
N ASP A 355 16.81 7.41 6.95
CA ASP A 355 18.19 7.23 7.40
C ASP A 355 19.17 7.99 6.50
N ARG A 356 20.18 8.60 7.14
CA ARG A 356 21.14 9.50 6.48
C ARG A 356 22.54 9.14 6.93
N ASP A 357 23.46 9.10 5.97
CA ASP A 357 24.88 8.89 6.25
C ASP A 357 25.50 10.20 6.76
N TRP A 358 25.29 10.47 8.05
CA TRP A 358 25.85 11.64 8.72
C TRP A 358 27.37 11.64 8.74
N GLN A 359 28.00 10.46 8.74
CA GLN A 359 29.46 10.35 8.70
C GLN A 359 29.99 10.81 7.34
N ALA A 360 29.40 10.37 6.23
CA ALA A 360 29.80 10.83 4.91
C ALA A 360 29.55 12.34 4.71
N MET A 361 28.48 12.89 5.29
CA MET A 361 28.25 14.35 5.27
C MET A 361 29.26 15.11 6.13
N PHE A 362 29.61 14.57 7.30
CA PHE A 362 30.63 15.13 8.18
C PHE A 362 32.02 15.12 7.54
N ASP A 363 32.37 14.03 6.86
CA ASP A 363 33.64 13.88 6.12
C ASP A 363 33.66 14.76 4.85
N GLY A 364 32.51 15.31 4.43
CA GLY A 364 32.38 16.11 3.21
C GLY A 364 32.27 15.28 1.91
N ARG A 365 32.13 13.95 2.02
CA ARG A 365 31.88 13.07 0.87
C ARG A 365 30.52 13.30 0.22
N VAL A 366 29.53 13.72 1.01
CA VAL A 366 28.14 13.99 0.58
C VAL A 366 27.74 15.39 1.03
N ALA A 367 27.12 16.17 0.14
CA ALA A 367 26.54 17.46 0.51
C ALA A 367 25.14 17.29 1.13
N GLY A 368 24.81 18.16 2.09
CA GLY A 368 23.43 18.39 2.56
C GLY A 368 22.63 19.30 1.63
N LYS A 369 22.96 19.29 0.33
CA LYS A 369 22.32 20.08 -0.72
C LYS A 369 21.48 19.19 -1.62
N ALA A 370 20.23 19.58 -1.87
CA ALA A 370 19.39 18.85 -2.81
C ALA A 370 19.91 18.94 -4.26
N ASP A 371 19.89 17.81 -4.97
CA ASP A 371 20.12 17.77 -6.41
C ASP A 371 18.81 17.93 -7.19
N VAL A 372 18.65 19.11 -7.80
CA VAL A 372 17.46 19.46 -8.59
C VAL A 372 17.34 18.60 -9.86
N ARG A 373 18.44 18.03 -10.38
CA ARG A 373 18.40 17.13 -11.55
C ARG A 373 17.86 15.75 -11.19
N GLN A 374 18.22 15.25 -10.02
CA GLN A 374 17.73 13.97 -9.50
C GLN A 374 16.22 14.02 -9.18
N ALA A 375 15.74 15.16 -8.68
CA ALA A 375 14.31 15.41 -8.51
C ALA A 375 13.53 15.45 -9.83
N ARG A 376 14.15 15.93 -10.92
CA ARG A 376 13.56 15.90 -12.27
C ARG A 376 13.48 14.48 -12.85
N SER A 377 14.45 13.61 -12.61
CA SER A 377 14.36 12.21 -13.06
C SER A 377 13.28 11.41 -12.32
N VAL A 378 13.00 11.76 -11.05
CA VAL A 378 11.85 11.19 -10.32
C VAL A 378 10.52 11.70 -10.90
N LEU A 379 10.47 12.94 -11.40
CA LEU A 379 9.34 13.46 -12.19
C LEU A 379 9.14 12.69 -13.50
N ASP A 380 10.20 12.39 -14.25
CA ASP A 380 10.09 11.61 -15.49
C ASP A 380 9.64 10.16 -15.24
N MET A 381 10.15 9.51 -14.17
CA MET A 381 9.70 8.19 -13.74
C MET A 381 8.25 8.21 -13.20
N GLY A 382 7.86 9.24 -12.44
CA GLY A 382 6.50 9.42 -11.93
C GLY A 382 5.47 9.74 -13.02
N ILE A 383 5.87 10.45 -14.08
CA ILE A 383 5.03 10.71 -15.25
C ILE A 383 4.89 9.44 -16.10
N LEU A 384 5.93 8.60 -16.21
CA LEU A 384 5.85 7.29 -16.86
C LEU A 384 4.97 6.29 -16.08
N THR A 385 5.02 6.29 -14.74
CA THR A 385 4.12 5.45 -13.92
C THR A 385 2.69 5.99 -13.86
N SER A 386 2.45 7.29 -14.07
CA SER A 386 1.10 7.85 -14.17
C SER A 386 0.31 7.43 -15.43
N ARG A 387 0.98 6.80 -16.41
CA ARG A 387 0.32 6.12 -17.54
C ARG A 387 0.03 4.64 -17.28
N SER A 388 0.50 4.08 -16.16
CA SER A 388 0.02 2.80 -15.64
C SER A 388 -1.06 3.08 -14.60
N LYS A 389 -2.24 2.52 -14.77
CA LYS A 389 -3.39 2.60 -13.86
C LYS A 389 -3.17 1.94 -12.48
N THR A 390 -1.95 1.84 -11.99
CA THR A 390 -1.58 0.96 -10.88
C THR A 390 -0.61 1.66 -9.92
N ALA A 391 -1.14 2.63 -9.20
CA ALA A 391 -0.66 3.09 -7.90
C ALA A 391 -1.82 3.88 -7.29
N ASP A 392 -2.77 3.17 -6.68
CA ASP A 392 -3.83 3.78 -5.88
C ASP A 392 -3.23 4.40 -4.61
N VAL A 393 -2.60 5.55 -4.79
CA VAL A 393 -2.65 6.63 -3.80
C VAL A 393 -4.13 6.91 -3.63
N MET A 394 -4.70 6.76 -2.43
CA MET A 394 -6.12 7.06 -2.19
C MET A 394 -6.48 8.44 -2.76
N PHE A 395 -7.05 8.44 -3.97
CA PHE A 395 -7.60 9.63 -4.58
C PHE A 395 -8.94 9.86 -3.88
N THR A 396 -8.97 10.82 -2.96
CA THR A 396 -10.26 11.40 -2.59
C THR A 396 -10.83 12.04 -3.85
N ASP A 397 -12.06 11.66 -4.18
CA ASP A 397 -12.77 11.97 -5.43
C ASP A 397 -13.24 13.45 -5.48
N ALA A 398 -12.32 14.36 -5.21
CA ALA A 398 -12.54 15.80 -5.27
C ALA A 398 -11.49 16.43 -6.18
N LYS A 399 -11.93 16.90 -7.35
CA LYS A 399 -11.19 17.70 -8.34
C LYS A 399 -10.61 19.04 -7.79
N ARG A 400 -10.40 19.17 -6.48
CA ARG A 400 -9.93 20.39 -5.79
C ARG A 400 -8.75 20.20 -4.84
N THR A 401 -8.25 18.97 -4.64
CA THR A 401 -7.11 18.74 -3.72
C THR A 401 -5.79 18.53 -4.46
N GLU A 402 -4.91 19.52 -4.37
CA GLU A 402 -3.56 19.50 -4.96
C GLU A 402 -2.50 18.84 -4.06
N MET A 403 -2.88 18.24 -2.92
CA MET A 403 -1.98 17.55 -1.99
C MET A 403 -2.12 16.03 -2.10
N VAL A 404 -1.02 15.29 -1.96
CA VAL A 404 -0.94 13.84 -1.84
C VAL A 404 -0.42 13.45 -0.46
N VAL A 405 -1.00 12.40 0.11
CA VAL A 405 -0.49 11.79 1.35
C VAL A 405 0.75 10.97 1.00
N VAL A 406 1.89 11.36 1.58
CA VAL A 406 3.19 10.68 1.39
C VAL A 406 3.41 9.64 2.50
N MET A 407 3.04 9.99 3.73
CA MET A 407 3.14 9.12 4.90
C MET A 407 1.99 9.42 5.85
N THR A 408 1.38 8.40 6.43
CA THR A 408 0.44 8.56 7.55
C THR A 408 1.10 8.11 8.84
N HIS A 409 0.68 8.64 9.98
CA HIS A 409 1.16 8.24 11.30
C HIS A 409 0.86 6.77 11.60
N ASP A 410 -0.20 6.19 11.02
CA ASP A 410 -0.49 4.76 11.13
C ASP A 410 0.45 3.92 10.24
N GLY A 411 0.72 4.36 9.01
CA GLY A 411 1.74 3.74 8.15
C GLY A 411 3.13 3.84 8.79
N HIS A 412 3.46 4.99 9.36
CA HIS A 412 4.72 5.22 10.05
C HIS A 412 4.82 4.38 11.32
N ARG A 413 3.75 4.30 12.11
CA ARG A 413 3.68 3.40 13.28
C ARG A 413 3.85 1.95 12.87
N TYR A 414 3.25 1.53 11.75
CA TYR A 414 3.41 0.19 11.20
C TYR A 414 4.89 -0.07 10.83
N ASP A 415 5.53 0.83 10.09
CA ASP A 415 6.96 0.71 9.72
C ASP A 415 7.85 0.66 10.98
N LEU A 416 7.59 1.52 11.98
CA LEU A 416 8.32 1.51 13.24
C LEU A 416 8.11 0.23 14.05
N ASN A 417 6.90 -0.33 14.03
CA ASN A 417 6.63 -1.61 14.66
C ASN A 417 7.36 -2.75 13.92
N LEU A 418 7.56 -2.66 12.61
CA LEU A 418 8.41 -3.62 11.90
C LEU A 418 9.88 -3.47 12.32
N ASP A 419 10.38 -2.24 12.44
CA ASP A 419 11.80 -1.96 12.68
C ASP A 419 12.24 -2.10 14.12
N TYR A 420 11.37 -1.73 15.05
CA TYR A 420 11.65 -1.62 16.50
C TYR A 420 10.65 -2.37 17.35
N GLY A 421 9.72 -3.13 16.74
CA GLY A 421 8.76 -3.96 17.48
C GLY A 421 9.36 -5.18 18.14
N TYR A 422 10.67 -5.39 18.03
CA TYR A 422 11.38 -6.47 18.69
C TYR A 422 12.47 -5.91 19.61
N LYS A 423 12.61 -6.50 20.80
CA LYS A 423 13.62 -6.12 21.79
C LYS A 423 14.45 -7.32 22.19
N LEU A 424 15.76 -7.09 22.30
CA LEU A 424 16.70 -8.05 22.84
C LEU A 424 16.54 -8.17 24.34
N VAL A 425 16.40 -9.39 24.83
CA VAL A 425 16.37 -9.73 26.26
C VAL A 425 17.53 -10.66 26.59
N ARG A 426 18.01 -10.59 27.83
CA ARG A 426 19.05 -11.48 28.34
C ARG A 426 18.52 -12.30 29.52
N GLY A 427 18.71 -13.61 29.46
CA GLY A 427 18.44 -14.52 30.57
C GLY A 427 19.47 -14.39 31.68
N MET A 428 19.19 -15.03 32.82
CA MET A 428 20.10 -15.06 33.98
C MET A 428 21.45 -15.74 33.67
N ASP A 429 21.49 -16.61 32.66
CA ASP A 429 22.69 -17.30 32.16
C ASP A 429 23.48 -16.47 31.13
N GLY A 430 23.08 -15.22 30.88
CA GLY A 430 23.70 -14.33 29.91
C GLY A 430 23.33 -14.62 28.44
N ARG A 431 22.52 -15.65 28.17
CA ARG A 431 22.02 -15.95 26.82
C ARG A 431 20.97 -14.96 26.38
N GLN A 432 20.88 -14.76 25.07
CA GLN A 432 20.03 -13.76 24.44
C GLN A 432 18.76 -14.40 23.86
N GLY A 433 17.67 -13.66 23.95
CA GLY A 433 16.37 -13.94 23.34
C GLY A 433 15.78 -12.66 22.76
N ILE A 434 14.58 -12.77 22.19
CA ILE A 434 13.84 -11.64 21.62
C ILE A 434 12.41 -11.67 22.14
N VAL A 435 11.92 -10.52 22.57
CA VAL A 435 10.50 -10.28 22.85
C VAL A 435 9.91 -9.30 21.84
N ASP A 436 8.60 -9.35 21.63
CA ASP A 436 7.88 -8.34 20.86
C ASP A 436 7.69 -7.04 21.67
N ALA A 437 7.02 -6.05 21.07
CA ALA A 437 6.75 -4.77 21.70
C ALA A 437 5.89 -4.88 22.96
N GLN A 438 5.06 -5.92 23.06
CA GLN A 438 4.19 -6.25 24.19
C GLN A 438 4.91 -7.07 25.27
N GLY A 439 6.15 -7.50 25.03
CA GLY A 439 6.93 -8.32 25.94
C GLY A 439 6.68 -9.82 25.80
N ASN A 440 5.90 -10.26 24.80
CA ASN A 440 5.72 -11.68 24.54
C ASN A 440 7.01 -12.26 23.94
N GLU A 441 7.33 -13.49 24.33
CA GLU A 441 8.51 -14.18 23.82
C GLU A 441 8.36 -14.50 22.33
N VAL A 442 9.30 -14.01 21.52
CA VAL A 442 9.39 -14.28 20.07
C VAL A 442 10.48 -15.31 19.80
N LEU A 443 11.61 -15.18 20.50
CA LEU A 443 12.68 -16.16 20.54
C LEU A 443 13.15 -16.35 22.00
N PRO A 444 13.26 -17.60 22.48
CA PRO A 444 13.67 -17.86 23.85
C PRO A 444 15.15 -17.48 24.08
N CYS A 445 15.49 -17.15 25.34
CA CYS A 445 16.85 -16.81 25.78
C CYS A 445 17.82 -18.01 25.72
N THR A 446 18.11 -18.52 24.52
CA THR A 446 18.92 -19.72 24.29
C THR A 446 20.10 -19.50 23.36
N TYR A 447 20.24 -18.28 22.81
CA TYR A 447 21.27 -17.95 21.82
C TYR A 447 22.49 -17.31 22.48
N SER A 448 23.70 -17.60 21.99
CA SER A 448 24.91 -16.98 22.55
C SER A 448 25.03 -15.51 22.15
N LYS A 449 24.57 -15.16 20.95
CA LYS A 449 24.46 -13.79 20.46
C LYS A 449 23.34 -13.70 19.41
N ILE A 450 22.61 -12.59 19.42
CA ILE A 450 21.61 -12.23 18.42
C ILE A 450 21.96 -10.83 17.91
N GLU A 451 22.01 -10.68 16.59
CA GLU A 451 22.14 -9.38 15.93
C GLU A 451 20.77 -9.05 15.34
N LEU A 452 19.99 -8.25 16.07
CA LEU A 452 18.72 -7.72 15.58
C LEU A 452 19.00 -6.58 14.59
N THR A 453 18.38 -6.67 13.41
CA THR A 453 18.46 -5.66 12.36
C THR A 453 17.09 -5.02 12.16
N ALA A 454 17.03 -3.98 11.32
CA ALA A 454 15.77 -3.34 10.94
C ALA A 454 14.77 -4.33 10.32
N HIS A 455 13.51 -3.92 10.26
CA HIS A 455 12.38 -4.68 9.76
C HIS A 455 12.12 -6.01 10.48
N GLY A 456 12.66 -6.25 11.68
CA GLY A 456 12.42 -7.50 12.40
C GLY A 456 13.16 -8.70 11.80
N LEU A 457 14.30 -8.45 11.14
CA LEU A 457 15.21 -9.47 10.69
C LEU A 457 16.30 -9.66 11.75
N ALA A 458 16.68 -10.90 12.05
CA ALA A 458 17.72 -11.18 13.03
C ALA A 458 18.72 -12.20 12.52
N ARG A 459 19.98 -12.05 12.92
CA ARG A 459 21.01 -13.07 12.76
C ARG A 459 21.25 -13.77 14.10
N LEU A 460 21.13 -15.09 14.10
CA LEU A 460 21.28 -15.96 15.25
C LEU A 460 22.69 -16.56 15.27
N HIS A 461 23.37 -16.49 16.40
CA HIS A 461 24.64 -17.16 16.63
C HIS A 461 24.44 -18.26 17.67
N SER A 462 24.66 -19.51 17.26
CA SER A 462 24.37 -20.72 18.05
C SER A 462 25.19 -21.92 17.55
N ARG A 463 25.30 -22.95 18.39
CA ARG A 463 25.93 -24.23 18.02
C ARG A 463 24.99 -25.19 17.28
N ARG A 464 23.69 -24.87 17.18
CA ARG A 464 22.70 -25.71 16.46
C ARG A 464 22.99 -25.71 14.95
N ASN A 465 22.87 -26.87 14.31
CA ASN A 465 23.14 -27.00 12.87
C ASN A 465 22.24 -26.09 12.02
N SER A 466 20.95 -25.98 12.35
CA SER A 466 20.01 -25.11 11.64
C SER A 466 20.40 -23.63 11.68
N ASP A 467 20.94 -23.16 12.80
CA ASP A 467 21.41 -21.77 12.96
C ASP A 467 22.75 -21.53 12.24
N ARG A 468 23.55 -22.58 11.98
CA ARG A 468 24.81 -22.47 11.22
C ARG A 468 24.58 -22.45 9.71
N GLU A 469 23.67 -23.29 9.22
CA GLU A 469 23.32 -23.35 7.80
C GLU A 469 22.48 -22.15 7.37
N ARG A 470 21.57 -21.68 8.24
CA ARG A 470 20.65 -20.58 7.98
C ARG A 470 20.61 -19.64 9.19
N PRO A 471 21.63 -18.77 9.34
CA PRO A 471 21.77 -17.92 10.51
C PRO A 471 20.76 -16.77 10.54
N TRP A 472 20.11 -16.44 9.43
CA TRP A 472 19.16 -15.34 9.36
C TRP A 472 17.74 -15.83 9.53
N ILE A 473 16.92 -15.07 10.25
CA ILE A 473 15.49 -15.34 10.46
C ILE A 473 14.68 -14.07 10.27
N ASP A 474 13.52 -14.18 9.64
CA ASP A 474 12.49 -13.15 9.70
C ASP A 474 11.59 -13.42 10.91
N LEU A 475 11.64 -12.51 11.89
CA LEU A 475 10.95 -12.69 13.17
C LEU A 475 9.42 -12.62 13.03
N LYS A 476 8.90 -12.07 11.92
CA LYS A 476 7.47 -11.93 11.66
C LYS A 476 6.82 -13.25 11.24
N ASN A 477 7.43 -13.95 10.29
CA ASN A 477 6.90 -15.22 9.75
C ASN A 477 7.69 -16.48 10.17
N GLY A 478 8.89 -16.32 10.73
CA GLY A 478 9.76 -17.40 11.21
C GLY A 478 10.65 -18.04 10.13
N VAL A 479 10.59 -17.57 8.88
CA VAL A 479 11.35 -18.15 7.76
C VAL A 479 12.85 -17.88 7.91
N ARG A 480 13.67 -18.88 7.60
CA ARG A 480 15.13 -18.84 7.76
C ARG A 480 15.89 -18.72 6.43
N PHE A 481 16.97 -17.95 6.44
CA PHE A 481 17.77 -17.62 5.27
C PHE A 481 19.27 -17.88 5.49
N VAL A 482 19.95 -18.28 4.40
CA VAL A 482 21.40 -18.49 4.38
C VAL A 482 22.16 -17.14 4.41
N ARG A 483 21.63 -16.14 3.70
CA ARG A 483 22.17 -14.78 3.61
C ARG A 483 21.19 -13.79 4.20
N GLN A 484 21.66 -12.58 4.50
CA GLN A 484 20.79 -11.51 4.99
C GLN A 484 19.67 -11.24 3.98
N PRO A 485 18.40 -11.46 4.34
CA PRO A 485 17.30 -11.17 3.45
C PRO A 485 17.10 -9.64 3.35
N LYS A 486 16.60 -9.22 2.20
CA LYS A 486 16.09 -7.86 1.97
C LYS A 486 14.57 -7.90 2.01
N VAL A 487 13.98 -6.80 2.45
CA VAL A 487 12.53 -6.61 2.38
C VAL A 487 12.22 -5.90 1.07
N VAL A 488 11.27 -6.45 0.32
CA VAL A 488 10.72 -5.85 -0.89
C VAL A 488 9.22 -5.68 -0.71
N ARG A 489 8.67 -4.56 -1.16
CA ARG A 489 7.24 -4.28 -1.09
C ARG A 489 6.63 -4.42 -2.48
N CYS A 490 5.52 -5.15 -2.57
CA CYS A 490 4.73 -5.29 -3.79
C CYS A 490 3.27 -4.98 -3.43
N GLU A 491 2.74 -3.87 -3.97
CA GLU A 491 1.43 -3.33 -3.60
C GLU A 491 1.29 -3.16 -2.07
N TRP A 492 0.32 -3.85 -1.46
CA TRP A 492 0.00 -3.81 -0.04
C TRP A 492 0.73 -4.87 0.80
N LEU A 493 1.54 -5.76 0.19
CA LEU A 493 2.19 -6.87 0.88
C LEU A 493 3.72 -6.81 0.78
N GLU A 494 4.40 -7.09 1.90
CA GLU A 494 5.85 -7.18 1.97
C GLU A 494 6.33 -8.62 1.81
N PHE A 495 7.54 -8.76 1.26
CA PHE A 495 8.21 -10.03 1.08
C PHE A 495 9.66 -9.94 1.58
N ALA A 496 10.12 -10.98 2.26
CA ALA A 496 11.53 -11.18 2.53
C ALA A 496 12.15 -11.98 1.38
N THR A 497 13.36 -11.61 0.93
CA THR A 497 14.07 -12.38 -0.09
C THR A 497 15.59 -12.27 0.08
N ALA A 498 16.30 -13.40 -0.08
CA ALA A 498 17.76 -13.44 -0.03
C ALA A 498 18.41 -13.51 -1.42
N ASP A 499 17.64 -13.88 -2.46
CA ASP A 499 18.11 -14.08 -3.83
C ASP A 499 17.38 -13.24 -4.88
N GLY A 500 16.32 -12.51 -4.48
CA GLY A 500 15.48 -11.71 -5.39
C GLY A 500 14.51 -12.54 -6.23
N VAL A 501 14.51 -13.87 -6.09
CA VAL A 501 13.66 -14.77 -6.88
C VAL A 501 12.58 -15.39 -6.01
N ARG A 502 12.97 -15.90 -4.83
CA ARG A 502 12.03 -16.47 -3.85
C ARG A 502 11.57 -15.37 -2.92
N LEU A 503 10.29 -15.06 -2.99
CA LEU A 503 9.64 -14.02 -2.21
C LEU A 503 8.79 -14.68 -1.12
N TYR A 504 9.11 -14.43 0.14
CA TYR A 504 8.41 -15.01 1.27
C TYR A 504 7.48 -13.96 1.91
N PRO A 505 6.15 -14.15 1.88
CA PRO A 505 5.22 -13.17 2.43
C PRO A 505 5.52 -12.83 3.90
N ARG A 506 5.57 -11.54 4.24
CA ARG A 506 5.85 -11.05 5.59
C ARG A 506 4.56 -10.76 6.36
N VAL A 507 3.96 -11.82 6.87
CA VAL A 507 2.76 -11.79 7.73
C VAL A 507 3.07 -12.40 9.09
N GLN A 508 2.35 -11.98 10.13
CA GLN A 508 2.58 -12.50 11.49
C GLN A 508 2.10 -13.96 11.56
N THR A 509 3.03 -14.91 11.53
CA THR A 509 2.71 -16.34 11.50
C THR A 509 3.92 -17.20 11.87
N ARG A 510 3.68 -18.48 12.15
CA ARG A 510 4.71 -19.53 12.27
C ARG A 510 4.45 -20.72 11.35
N TRP A 511 3.48 -20.61 10.43
CA TRP A 511 3.12 -21.68 9.51
C TRP A 511 4.00 -21.74 8.25
N LEU A 512 4.70 -20.67 7.92
CA LEU A 512 5.52 -20.61 6.71
C LEU A 512 6.87 -21.31 6.91
N THR A 513 7.26 -22.10 5.92
CA THR A 513 8.56 -22.76 5.83
C THR A 513 9.38 -22.19 4.67
N GLU A 514 10.63 -22.63 4.54
CA GLU A 514 11.51 -22.22 3.44
C GLU A 514 11.03 -22.70 2.05
N THR A 515 9.98 -23.53 2.01
CA THR A 515 9.37 -24.01 0.76
C THR A 515 8.14 -23.19 0.34
N ASP A 516 7.63 -22.34 1.22
CA ASP A 516 6.38 -21.58 1.02
C ASP A 516 6.68 -20.17 0.48
N PHE A 517 7.30 -20.11 -0.71
CA PHE A 517 7.60 -18.87 -1.41
C PHE A 517 6.71 -18.66 -2.64
N VAL A 518 6.66 -17.41 -3.10
CA VAL A 518 6.12 -17.02 -4.40
C VAL A 518 7.23 -16.41 -5.27
N THR A 519 7.00 -16.31 -6.57
CA THR A 519 7.91 -15.68 -7.53
C THR A 519 7.34 -14.35 -8.00
N HIS A 520 8.18 -13.46 -8.55
CA HIS A 520 7.73 -12.18 -9.10
C HIS A 520 6.60 -12.33 -10.14
N ASP A 521 6.65 -13.36 -10.99
CA ASP A 521 5.61 -13.65 -11.99
C ASP A 521 4.24 -13.97 -11.38
N ALA A 522 4.19 -14.47 -10.15
CA ALA A 522 2.94 -14.70 -9.43
C ALA A 522 2.32 -13.38 -8.91
N LEU A 523 3.13 -12.32 -8.75
CA LEU A 523 2.71 -11.07 -8.13
C LEU A 523 2.12 -10.06 -9.13
N GLN A 524 2.56 -10.06 -10.40
CA GLN A 524 2.20 -9.02 -11.39
C GLN A 524 0.69 -8.85 -11.67
N ARG A 525 -0.18 -9.83 -11.34
CA ARG A 525 -1.65 -9.75 -11.52
C ARG A 525 -2.46 -10.44 -10.41
N GLY A 526 -1.79 -10.80 -9.31
CA GLY A 526 -2.34 -11.69 -8.28
C GLY A 526 -2.62 -11.02 -6.94
N VAL A 527 -1.92 -9.94 -6.61
CA VAL A 527 -1.91 -9.37 -5.26
C VAL A 527 -3.13 -8.48 -4.99
N GLU A 528 -3.70 -7.83 -6.00
CA GLU A 528 -4.82 -6.88 -5.84
C GLU A 528 -6.03 -7.47 -5.09
N ASP A 529 -6.40 -8.72 -5.40
CA ASP A 529 -7.57 -9.43 -4.82
C ASP A 529 -7.21 -10.39 -3.65
N GLY A 530 -5.98 -10.31 -3.15
CA GLY A 530 -5.43 -11.25 -2.17
C GLY A 530 -4.51 -12.29 -2.78
N LEU A 531 -3.41 -12.57 -2.08
CA LEU A 531 -2.39 -13.51 -2.52
C LEU A 531 -2.76 -14.95 -2.15
N ARG A 532 -2.99 -15.79 -3.16
CA ARG A 532 -3.13 -17.24 -2.99
C ARG A 532 -1.85 -17.95 -3.42
N PHE A 533 -1.34 -18.84 -2.57
CA PHE A 533 -0.17 -19.65 -2.87
C PHE A 533 -0.18 -20.94 -2.04
N ARG A 534 0.15 -22.07 -2.66
CA ARG A 534 0.02 -23.40 -2.04
C ARG A 534 -1.36 -23.59 -1.39
N GLN A 535 -1.39 -23.88 -0.09
CA GLN A 535 -2.59 -24.02 0.73
C GLN A 535 -2.94 -22.75 1.50
N TYR A 536 -2.33 -21.61 1.18
CA TYR A 536 -2.49 -20.37 1.91
C TYR A 536 -3.20 -19.29 1.09
N TYR A 537 -3.88 -18.41 1.81
CA TYR A 537 -4.48 -17.20 1.28
C TYR A 537 -4.16 -16.01 2.20
N ILE A 538 -3.86 -14.86 1.63
CA ILE A 538 -3.66 -13.60 2.34
C ILE A 538 -4.62 -12.59 1.75
N SER A 539 -5.54 -12.08 2.58
CA SER A 539 -6.53 -11.08 2.17
C SER A 539 -5.95 -9.66 2.14
N PRO A 540 -6.31 -8.82 1.15
CA PRO A 540 -5.89 -7.42 1.08
C PRO A 540 -6.55 -6.63 2.22
N SER A 541 -5.78 -6.36 3.27
CA SER A 541 -6.25 -5.67 4.47
C SER A 541 -5.14 -4.80 5.06
N ALA A 542 -5.50 -3.83 5.90
CA ALA A 542 -4.52 -2.94 6.57
C ALA A 542 -3.48 -3.71 7.39
N VAL A 543 -3.86 -4.89 7.92
CA VAL A 543 -2.95 -5.82 8.61
C VAL A 543 -3.09 -7.21 7.97
N PRO A 544 -2.21 -7.55 6.99
CA PRO A 544 -2.27 -8.83 6.29
C PRO A 544 -2.15 -10.04 7.23
N GLN A 545 -3.11 -10.97 7.11
CA GLN A 545 -3.13 -12.23 7.86
C GLN A 545 -3.05 -13.44 6.92
N LEU A 546 -2.43 -14.52 7.40
CA LEU A 546 -2.33 -15.79 6.68
C LEU A 546 -3.50 -16.70 7.07
N TYR A 547 -4.21 -17.18 6.06
CA TYR A 547 -5.29 -18.16 6.21
C TYR A 547 -4.86 -19.47 5.55
N ARG A 548 -5.09 -20.60 6.23
CA ARG A 548 -4.78 -21.94 5.72
C ARG A 548 -6.06 -22.57 5.17
N LEU A 549 -6.05 -23.01 3.92
CA LEU A 549 -7.14 -23.75 3.31
C LEU A 549 -7.32 -25.10 4.03
N VAL A 550 -8.53 -25.35 4.53
CA VAL A 550 -8.87 -26.59 5.23
C VAL A 550 -9.79 -27.48 4.40
N ASP A 551 -10.76 -26.90 3.69
CA ASP A 551 -11.76 -27.68 2.97
C ASP A 551 -12.37 -26.92 1.78
N ARG A 552 -13.08 -27.63 0.91
CA ARG A 552 -13.75 -27.06 -0.27
C ARG A 552 -15.08 -27.75 -0.62
N MET A 553 -16.01 -26.96 -1.12
CA MET A 553 -17.22 -27.39 -1.82
C MET A 553 -17.33 -26.63 -3.17
N ASP A 554 -18.31 -26.97 -3.99
CA ASP A 554 -18.49 -26.29 -5.29
C ASP A 554 -18.75 -24.79 -5.08
N GLY A 555 -17.82 -23.95 -5.53
CA GLY A 555 -17.89 -22.50 -5.35
C GLY A 555 -17.62 -22.02 -3.91
N TYR A 556 -17.16 -22.88 -2.99
CA TYR A 556 -16.82 -22.47 -1.62
C TYR A 556 -15.46 -23.01 -1.19
N ALA A 557 -14.66 -22.17 -0.53
CA ALA A 557 -13.41 -22.57 0.09
C ALA A 557 -13.39 -22.15 1.55
N LEU A 558 -13.11 -23.10 2.44
CA LEU A 558 -13.00 -22.87 3.87
C LEU A 558 -11.53 -22.71 4.25
N PHE A 559 -11.26 -21.70 5.04
CA PHE A 559 -9.95 -21.37 5.56
C PHE A 559 -9.97 -21.25 7.09
N GLU A 560 -8.84 -21.54 7.69
CA GLU A 560 -8.57 -21.42 9.12
C GLU A 560 -7.56 -20.29 9.35
N ALA A 561 -7.87 -19.41 10.30
CA ALA A 561 -6.97 -18.37 10.77
C ALA A 561 -6.11 -18.87 11.94
N HIS A 562 -5.07 -18.11 12.30
CA HIS A 562 -4.13 -18.50 13.36
C HIS A 562 -4.78 -18.61 14.76
N ASP A 563 -5.92 -17.95 14.98
CA ASP A 563 -6.70 -18.05 16.22
C ASP A 563 -7.63 -19.28 16.25
N GLY A 564 -7.61 -20.13 15.22
CA GLY A 564 -8.44 -21.32 15.09
C GLY A 564 -9.85 -21.06 14.56
N ARG A 565 -10.20 -19.80 14.25
CA ARG A 565 -11.50 -19.47 13.64
C ARG A 565 -11.52 -19.81 12.16
N TYR A 566 -12.70 -20.19 11.68
CA TYR A 566 -12.90 -20.52 10.27
C TYR A 566 -13.60 -19.39 9.51
N TYR A 567 -13.19 -19.24 8.26
CA TYR A 567 -13.72 -18.27 7.32
C TYR A 567 -13.93 -18.95 5.98
N TYR A 568 -15.05 -18.69 5.33
CA TYR A 568 -15.27 -19.17 3.97
C TYR A 568 -15.26 -18.04 2.96
N LYS A 569 -14.94 -18.41 1.73
CA LYS A 569 -14.99 -17.57 0.53
C LYS A 569 -15.93 -18.22 -0.48
N LYS A 570 -16.77 -17.40 -1.12
CA LYS A 570 -17.66 -17.83 -2.20
C LYS A 570 -17.10 -17.40 -3.55
N ASP A 571 -16.98 -18.36 -4.47
CA ASP A 571 -16.44 -18.18 -5.80
C ASP A 571 -15.09 -17.43 -5.78
N TYR A 572 -14.97 -16.35 -6.56
CA TYR A 572 -13.77 -15.52 -6.62
C TYR A 572 -13.79 -14.31 -5.67
N SER A 573 -14.80 -14.18 -4.78
CA SER A 573 -14.95 -12.99 -3.91
C SER A 573 -13.73 -12.70 -3.05
N THR A 574 -13.33 -11.44 -2.89
CA THR A 574 -12.22 -11.07 -1.98
C THR A 574 -12.60 -11.18 -0.50
N ASN A 575 -13.89 -11.11 -0.19
CA ASN A 575 -14.40 -11.13 1.18
C ASN A 575 -14.36 -12.53 1.80
N LEU A 576 -13.78 -12.60 2.99
CA LEU A 576 -13.83 -13.75 3.90
C LEU A 576 -14.97 -13.55 4.89
N MET A 577 -15.89 -14.51 4.99
CA MET A 577 -17.00 -14.47 5.93
C MET A 577 -16.78 -15.48 7.06
N PRO A 578 -16.97 -15.10 8.33
CA PRO A 578 -16.80 -16.02 9.45
C PRO A 578 -17.85 -17.15 9.38
N MET A 579 -17.46 -18.35 9.80
CA MET A 579 -18.34 -19.52 9.84
C MET A 579 -17.88 -20.51 10.88
N GLU A 580 -18.82 -21.19 11.54
CA GLU A 580 -18.49 -22.26 12.48
C GLU A 580 -18.24 -23.59 11.76
N TRP A 581 -17.34 -24.41 12.32
CA TRP A 581 -17.02 -25.72 11.74
C TRP A 581 -18.24 -26.65 11.65
N SER A 582 -19.15 -26.57 12.63
CA SER A 582 -20.40 -27.34 12.66
C SER A 582 -21.34 -26.93 11.52
N GLU A 583 -21.50 -25.64 11.26
CA GLU A 583 -22.30 -25.11 10.16
C GLU A 583 -21.74 -25.58 8.81
N TRP A 584 -20.41 -25.57 8.66
CA TRP A 584 -19.76 -26.05 7.44
C TRP A 584 -20.01 -27.54 7.21
N ASN A 585 -19.92 -28.38 8.25
CA ASN A 585 -20.21 -29.81 8.12
C ASN A 585 -21.68 -30.08 7.76
N ILE A 586 -22.62 -29.33 8.33
CA ILE A 586 -24.05 -29.46 7.97
C ILE A 586 -24.24 -29.15 6.48
N GLU A 587 -23.68 -28.04 5.99
CA GLU A 587 -23.79 -27.69 4.56
C GLU A 587 -23.05 -28.71 3.68
N LYS A 588 -21.89 -29.22 4.11
CA LYS A 588 -21.12 -30.24 3.40
C LYS A 588 -21.85 -31.57 3.31
N ASP A 589 -22.53 -32.01 4.36
CA ASP A 589 -23.35 -33.22 4.35
C ASP A 589 -24.52 -33.06 3.38
N GLN A 590 -25.20 -31.91 3.42
CA GLN A 590 -26.27 -31.60 2.46
C GLN A 590 -25.75 -31.56 1.03
N TRP A 591 -24.61 -30.90 0.79
CA TRP A 591 -23.95 -30.84 -0.51
C TRP A 591 -23.57 -32.24 -1.02
N THR A 592 -23.04 -33.11 -0.16
CA THR A 592 -22.65 -34.48 -0.50
C THR A 592 -23.88 -35.29 -0.93
N ARG A 593 -24.99 -35.22 -0.18
CA ARG A 593 -26.25 -35.88 -0.56
C ARG A 593 -26.81 -35.35 -1.87
N ARG A 594 -26.78 -34.03 -2.08
CA ARG A 594 -27.20 -33.39 -3.35
C ARG A 594 -26.34 -33.89 -4.52
N LYS A 595 -25.02 -34.02 -4.32
CA LYS A 595 -24.07 -34.52 -5.32
C LYS A 595 -24.33 -35.99 -5.67
N GLU A 596 -24.50 -36.85 -4.68
CA GLU A 596 -24.82 -38.28 -4.90
C GLU A 596 -26.15 -38.46 -5.62
N SER A 597 -27.18 -37.70 -5.22
CA SER A 597 -28.48 -37.69 -5.90
C SER A 597 -28.36 -37.23 -7.36
N PHE A 598 -27.57 -36.19 -7.62
CA PHE A 598 -27.29 -35.74 -8.99
C PHE A 598 -26.58 -36.83 -9.80
N GLU A 599 -25.54 -37.48 -9.25
CA GLU A 599 -24.79 -38.50 -9.97
C GLU A 599 -25.67 -39.70 -10.37
N GLN A 600 -26.63 -40.07 -9.53
CA GLN A 600 -27.64 -41.08 -9.85
C GLN A 600 -28.58 -40.63 -10.98
N LYS A 601 -29.13 -39.41 -10.89
CA LYS A 601 -29.99 -38.83 -11.94
C LYS A 601 -29.25 -38.69 -13.26
N ALA A 602 -28.02 -38.18 -13.25
CA ALA A 602 -27.19 -38.01 -14.43
C ALA A 602 -26.87 -39.35 -15.11
N ARG A 603 -26.63 -40.41 -14.33
CA ARG A 603 -26.44 -41.77 -14.87
C ARG A 603 -27.72 -42.28 -15.53
N HIS A 604 -28.85 -42.22 -14.81
CA HIS A 604 -30.14 -42.65 -15.34
C HIS A 604 -30.51 -41.87 -16.62
N PHE A 605 -30.31 -40.55 -16.60
CA PHE A 605 -30.54 -39.69 -17.75
C PHE A 605 -29.71 -40.12 -18.96
N ARG A 606 -28.39 -40.35 -18.81
CA ARG A 606 -27.55 -40.81 -19.93
C ARG A 606 -28.00 -42.12 -20.56
N GLU A 607 -28.61 -43.01 -19.78
CA GLU A 607 -29.11 -44.31 -20.26
C GLU A 607 -30.43 -44.19 -21.03
N THR A 608 -31.26 -43.19 -20.73
CA THR A 608 -32.65 -43.10 -21.22
C THR A 608 -32.96 -41.85 -22.05
N CYS A 609 -32.05 -40.88 -22.10
CA CYS A 609 -32.30 -39.57 -22.69
C CYS A 609 -32.25 -39.53 -24.22
N MET A 610 -31.76 -40.56 -24.91
CA MET A 610 -31.65 -40.48 -26.37
C MET A 610 -32.97 -40.79 -27.06
N PHE A 611 -33.36 -39.93 -28.00
CA PHE A 611 -34.51 -40.19 -28.85
C PHE A 611 -34.24 -41.41 -29.73
N ALA A 612 -35.12 -42.40 -29.62
CA ALA A 612 -34.92 -43.70 -30.27
C ALA A 612 -34.98 -43.64 -31.81
N TYR A 613 -35.53 -42.56 -32.38
CA TYR A 613 -35.73 -42.43 -33.82
C TYR A 613 -34.66 -41.54 -34.48
N PRO A 614 -34.15 -41.92 -35.66
CA PRO A 614 -33.16 -41.13 -36.39
C PRO A 614 -33.85 -39.92 -37.02
N VAL A 615 -33.92 -38.82 -36.28
CA VAL A 615 -34.33 -37.50 -36.81
C VAL A 615 -33.09 -36.62 -36.82
N MET A 616 -32.85 -35.95 -37.94
CA MET A 616 -31.73 -35.02 -38.11
C MET A 616 -32.28 -33.61 -38.31
N ALA A 617 -31.84 -32.68 -37.47
CA ALA A 617 -32.12 -31.26 -37.65
C ALA A 617 -31.21 -30.64 -38.71
N ASP A 618 -31.76 -29.70 -39.46
CA ASP A 618 -31.05 -28.73 -40.31
C ASP A 618 -31.39 -27.31 -39.85
N VAL A 619 -30.56 -26.74 -38.97
CA VAL A 619 -30.76 -25.41 -38.38
C VAL A 619 -30.09 -24.31 -39.23
N SER A 620 -30.39 -24.28 -40.53
CA SER A 620 -29.79 -23.32 -41.48
C SER A 620 -30.40 -21.92 -41.45
N ALA A 621 -31.66 -21.77 -41.03
CA ALA A 621 -32.38 -20.49 -41.06
C ALA A 621 -32.50 -19.80 -39.69
N GLY A 622 -31.98 -20.41 -38.62
CA GLY A 622 -32.09 -19.92 -37.24
C GLY A 622 -32.99 -20.78 -36.35
N TYR A 623 -33.28 -20.29 -35.15
CA TYR A 623 -33.96 -21.03 -34.07
C TYR A 623 -35.43 -20.63 -33.86
N ARG A 624 -36.01 -19.80 -34.74
CA ARG A 624 -37.45 -19.48 -34.68
C ARG A 624 -38.17 -20.14 -35.82
N LEU A 625 -39.34 -20.72 -35.53
CA LEU A 625 -40.20 -21.34 -36.56
C LEU A 625 -40.58 -20.36 -37.66
N ALA A 626 -40.73 -19.07 -37.31
CA ALA A 626 -41.05 -17.99 -38.24
C ALA A 626 -39.98 -17.75 -39.32
N ASP A 627 -38.74 -18.19 -39.09
CA ASP A 627 -37.62 -18.00 -40.02
C ASP A 627 -37.69 -18.99 -41.20
N TYR A 628 -38.44 -20.09 -41.05
CA TYR A 628 -38.55 -21.14 -42.04
C TYR A 628 -39.73 -20.92 -43.00
N ARG A 629 -39.46 -21.11 -44.30
CA ARG A 629 -40.46 -21.00 -45.37
C ARG A 629 -40.66 -22.34 -46.08
N GLU A 630 -41.80 -22.46 -46.75
CA GLU A 630 -42.05 -23.60 -47.64
C GLU A 630 -41.05 -23.64 -48.79
N PRO A 631 -40.40 -24.80 -49.06
CA PRO A 631 -39.62 -24.99 -50.27
C PRO A 631 -40.45 -24.76 -51.53
N LEU A 632 -39.86 -24.14 -52.55
CA LEU A 632 -40.55 -23.85 -53.82
C LEU A 632 -40.97 -25.12 -54.57
N ASP A 633 -40.25 -26.21 -54.33
CA ASP A 633 -40.48 -27.52 -54.95
C ASP A 633 -41.48 -28.38 -54.16
N VAL A 634 -42.23 -27.77 -53.25
CA VAL A 634 -43.30 -28.40 -52.48
C VAL A 634 -44.63 -27.68 -52.76
N ARG A 635 -45.68 -28.46 -53.00
CA ARG A 635 -47.06 -27.96 -53.10
C ARG A 635 -47.97 -28.76 -52.18
N ILE A 636 -48.72 -28.03 -51.36
CA ILE A 636 -49.75 -28.58 -50.49
C ILE A 636 -51.10 -28.12 -51.03
N VAL A 637 -51.92 -29.08 -51.48
CA VAL A 637 -53.22 -28.80 -52.08
C VAL A 637 -54.31 -29.35 -51.19
N ARG A 638 -55.29 -28.52 -50.82
CA ARG A 638 -56.42 -28.96 -50.02
C ARG A 638 -57.31 -29.91 -50.85
N ASN A 639 -57.65 -31.06 -50.28
CA ASN A 639 -58.49 -32.09 -50.89
C ASN A 639 -59.75 -32.29 -50.03
N GLY A 640 -60.86 -31.65 -50.43
CA GLY A 640 -62.12 -31.65 -49.67
C GLY A 640 -62.07 -30.79 -48.40
N ALA A 641 -62.98 -31.06 -47.46
CA ALA A 641 -63.13 -30.27 -46.24
C ALA A 641 -61.99 -30.51 -45.21
N THR A 642 -61.42 -31.72 -45.18
CA THR A 642 -60.59 -32.22 -44.06
C THR A 642 -59.24 -32.83 -44.48
N GLY A 643 -58.88 -32.84 -45.77
CA GLY A 643 -57.66 -33.49 -46.27
C GLY A 643 -56.72 -32.56 -47.03
N TYR A 644 -55.45 -32.96 -47.11
CA TYR A 644 -54.38 -32.31 -47.87
C TYR A 644 -53.64 -33.36 -48.70
N ASN A 645 -53.42 -33.08 -49.99
CA ASN A 645 -52.54 -33.85 -50.85
C ASN A 645 -51.24 -33.07 -51.04
N THR A 646 -50.10 -33.73 -50.87
CA THR A 646 -48.79 -33.12 -50.95
C THR A 646 -48.09 -33.60 -52.21
N LEU A 647 -47.49 -32.66 -52.94
CA LEU A 647 -46.80 -32.86 -54.20
C LEU A 647 -45.39 -32.32 -54.05
N VAL A 648 -44.40 -33.08 -54.48
CA VAL A 648 -43.00 -32.64 -54.52
C VAL A 648 -42.56 -32.61 -55.97
N ARG A 649 -41.78 -31.62 -56.37
CA ARG A 649 -41.23 -31.54 -57.71
C ARG A 649 -40.03 -32.45 -57.82
N ASP A 650 -40.05 -33.35 -58.80
CA ASP A 650 -38.92 -34.19 -59.13
C ASP A 650 -37.90 -33.35 -59.94
N GLU A 651 -36.69 -33.17 -59.39
CA GLU A 651 -35.66 -32.33 -60.02
C GLU A 651 -35.18 -32.87 -61.37
N ARG A 652 -35.19 -34.20 -61.57
CA ARG A 652 -34.69 -34.83 -62.79
C ARG A 652 -35.68 -34.75 -63.95
N THR A 653 -36.98 -34.77 -63.64
CA THR A 653 -38.06 -34.79 -64.63
C THR A 653 -38.86 -33.49 -64.69
N ALA A 654 -38.61 -32.56 -63.77
CA ALA A 654 -39.34 -31.30 -63.57
C ALA A 654 -40.86 -31.45 -63.37
N ARG A 655 -41.35 -32.67 -63.08
CA ARG A 655 -42.77 -32.99 -62.88
C ARG A 655 -43.13 -33.04 -61.40
N TRP A 656 -44.39 -32.74 -61.09
CA TRP A 656 -44.94 -32.91 -59.74
C TRP A 656 -45.27 -34.37 -59.49
N ARG A 657 -44.66 -34.98 -58.48
CA ARG A 657 -44.97 -36.34 -58.00
C ARG A 657 -45.79 -36.28 -56.70
N PRO A 658 -46.82 -37.13 -56.53
CA PRO A 658 -47.50 -37.27 -55.24
C PRO A 658 -46.53 -37.74 -54.16
N ALA A 659 -46.49 -37.03 -53.04
CA ALA A 659 -45.62 -37.34 -51.90
C ALA A 659 -46.41 -37.90 -50.70
N GLY A 660 -47.68 -37.52 -50.53
CA GLY A 660 -48.53 -38.06 -49.47
C GLY A 660 -49.93 -37.46 -49.42
N SER A 661 -50.78 -38.03 -48.56
CA SER A 661 -52.13 -37.52 -48.26
C SER A 661 -52.37 -37.56 -46.74
N TYR A 662 -52.77 -36.43 -46.17
CA TYR A 662 -52.81 -36.19 -44.72
C TYR A 662 -54.07 -35.43 -44.30
N THR A 663 -54.46 -35.55 -43.04
CA THR A 663 -55.57 -34.79 -42.44
C THR A 663 -55.13 -33.43 -41.90
N ALA A 664 -53.85 -33.29 -41.55
CA ALA A 664 -53.22 -32.02 -41.20
C ALA A 664 -51.75 -32.02 -41.63
N VAL A 665 -51.26 -30.85 -42.04
CA VAL A 665 -49.86 -30.65 -42.45
C VAL A 665 -49.33 -29.41 -41.73
N GLY A 666 -48.32 -29.61 -40.87
CA GLY A 666 -47.63 -28.52 -40.19
C GLY A 666 -46.63 -27.80 -41.08
N GLN A 667 -46.18 -26.62 -40.64
CA GLN A 667 -45.06 -25.89 -41.26
C GLN A 667 -43.78 -26.72 -41.17
N GLN A 668 -42.89 -26.60 -42.17
CA GLN A 668 -41.55 -27.19 -42.06
C GLN A 668 -40.62 -26.25 -41.29
N ALA A 669 -39.82 -26.82 -40.39
CA ALA A 669 -38.72 -26.14 -39.73
C ALA A 669 -37.63 -27.15 -39.36
N TYR A 670 -36.38 -26.70 -39.32
CA TYR A 670 -35.22 -27.52 -38.98
C TYR A 670 -35.05 -28.77 -39.87
N GLY A 671 -35.52 -28.72 -41.13
CA GLY A 671 -35.53 -29.87 -42.04
C GLY A 671 -36.61 -30.93 -41.74
N VAL A 672 -37.43 -30.72 -40.70
CA VAL A 672 -38.47 -31.62 -40.22
C VAL A 672 -39.86 -31.02 -40.47
N ARG A 673 -40.85 -31.88 -40.63
CA ARG A 673 -42.26 -31.52 -40.70
C ARG A 673 -43.12 -32.54 -39.95
N VAL A 674 -44.12 -32.04 -39.22
CA VAL A 674 -45.14 -32.87 -38.57
C VAL A 674 -46.39 -32.94 -39.45
N VAL A 675 -46.90 -34.15 -39.68
CA VAL A 675 -48.14 -34.38 -40.43
C VAL A 675 -49.05 -35.33 -39.66
N LYS A 676 -50.37 -35.23 -39.86
CA LYS A 676 -51.37 -36.13 -39.25
C LYS A 676 -51.95 -37.07 -40.30
N ASN A 677 -51.88 -38.37 -40.07
CA ASN A 677 -52.41 -39.37 -41.00
C ASN A 677 -53.93 -39.53 -40.86
N TRP A 678 -54.53 -40.37 -41.70
CA TRP A 678 -55.97 -40.67 -41.68
C TRP A 678 -56.42 -41.52 -40.49
N GLU A 679 -55.49 -42.18 -39.79
CA GLU A 679 -55.74 -42.90 -38.53
C GLU A 679 -55.73 -41.95 -37.31
N GLY A 680 -55.47 -40.65 -37.53
CA GLY A 680 -55.42 -39.65 -36.47
C GLY A 680 -54.09 -39.60 -35.69
N LYS A 681 -53.06 -40.33 -36.11
CA LYS A 681 -51.71 -40.30 -35.53
C LYS A 681 -50.82 -39.27 -36.21
N TYR A 682 -49.88 -38.70 -35.46
CA TYR A 682 -48.88 -37.78 -35.99
C TYR A 682 -47.65 -38.54 -36.47
N LEU A 683 -47.07 -38.07 -37.57
CA LEU A 683 -45.90 -38.65 -38.23
C LEU A 683 -44.86 -37.56 -38.47
N LEU A 684 -43.58 -37.91 -38.40
CA LEU A 684 -42.47 -37.03 -38.76
C LEU A 684 -42.05 -37.28 -40.20
N ARG A 685 -41.86 -36.21 -40.95
CA ARG A 685 -41.38 -36.25 -42.33
C ARG A 685 -40.26 -35.25 -42.53
N THR A 686 -39.46 -35.45 -43.58
CA THR A 686 -38.54 -34.40 -44.05
C THR A 686 -39.35 -33.21 -44.57
N GLN A 687 -38.67 -32.09 -44.84
CA GLN A 687 -39.28 -30.93 -45.51
C GLN A 687 -39.96 -31.29 -46.85
N TYR A 688 -39.56 -32.39 -47.49
CA TYR A 688 -40.12 -32.94 -48.74
C TYR A 688 -41.08 -34.12 -48.54
N PHE A 689 -41.66 -34.30 -47.35
CA PHE A 689 -42.62 -35.38 -47.04
C PHE A 689 -42.05 -36.81 -47.11
N GLU A 690 -40.74 -36.97 -47.12
CA GLU A 690 -40.10 -38.29 -47.12
C GLU A 690 -39.96 -38.84 -45.69
N ARG A 691 -39.85 -40.16 -45.56
CA ARG A 691 -39.55 -40.79 -44.26
C ARG A 691 -38.07 -40.60 -43.94
N PHE A 692 -37.74 -40.39 -42.67
CA PHE A 692 -36.34 -40.35 -42.21
C PHE A 692 -35.66 -41.72 -42.26
N ASP A 693 -36.43 -42.80 -42.08
CA ASP A 693 -35.97 -44.18 -42.17
C ASP A 693 -36.96 -45.01 -42.99
N ALA A 694 -36.45 -45.85 -43.89
CA ALA A 694 -37.29 -46.67 -44.77
C ALA A 694 -38.00 -47.82 -44.04
N HIS A 695 -37.42 -48.27 -42.91
CA HIS A 695 -37.86 -49.42 -42.13
C HIS A 695 -38.61 -49.02 -40.85
N VAL A 696 -38.45 -47.77 -40.38
CA VAL A 696 -39.10 -47.26 -39.16
C VAL A 696 -39.94 -46.01 -39.46
N ASP A 697 -41.26 -46.09 -39.26
CA ASP A 697 -42.20 -44.96 -39.43
C ASP A 697 -42.98 -44.71 -38.12
N PRO A 698 -42.40 -43.96 -37.17
CA PRO A 698 -42.97 -43.81 -35.85
C PRO A 698 -44.30 -43.03 -35.88
N LYS A 699 -45.27 -43.52 -35.09
CA LYS A 699 -46.60 -42.93 -34.96
C LYS A 699 -46.78 -42.38 -33.55
N PHE A 700 -47.08 -41.08 -33.45
CA PHE A 700 -47.23 -40.37 -32.18
C PHE A 700 -48.70 -40.03 -31.92
N ASP A 701 -49.08 -39.98 -30.64
CA ASP A 701 -50.40 -39.49 -30.21
C ASP A 701 -50.51 -37.97 -30.40
N TYR A 702 -49.39 -37.27 -30.26
CA TYR A 702 -49.22 -35.85 -30.51
C TYR A 702 -47.79 -35.59 -31.02
N ALA A 703 -47.62 -34.62 -31.91
CA ALA A 703 -46.32 -34.09 -32.27
C ALA A 703 -46.44 -32.62 -32.69
N GLU A 704 -45.46 -31.80 -32.32
CA GLU A 704 -45.39 -30.38 -32.67
C GLU A 704 -43.95 -29.88 -32.66
N LEU A 705 -43.57 -29.08 -33.67
CA LEU A 705 -42.28 -28.38 -33.68
C LEU A 705 -42.40 -27.08 -32.90
N LEU A 706 -41.38 -26.75 -32.13
CA LEU A 706 -41.29 -25.56 -31.29
C LEU A 706 -40.09 -24.69 -31.72
N ASP A 707 -40.04 -23.45 -31.25
CA ASP A 707 -38.82 -22.65 -31.29
C ASP A 707 -37.67 -23.37 -30.55
N ASP A 708 -36.44 -22.94 -30.84
CA ASP A 708 -35.19 -23.47 -30.30
C ASP A 708 -34.91 -24.93 -30.70
N ALA A 709 -35.40 -25.35 -31.88
CA ALA A 709 -35.19 -26.69 -32.45
C ALA A 709 -35.73 -27.85 -31.58
N TYR A 710 -36.79 -27.62 -30.81
CA TYR A 710 -37.46 -28.67 -30.05
C TYR A 710 -38.61 -29.32 -30.81
N LEU A 711 -38.78 -30.62 -30.62
CA LEU A 711 -39.93 -31.42 -31.03
C LEU A 711 -40.66 -31.92 -29.78
N HIS A 712 -41.90 -31.49 -29.57
CA HIS A 712 -42.77 -31.98 -28.53
C HIS A 712 -43.58 -33.16 -29.05
N VAL A 713 -43.45 -34.34 -28.43
CA VAL A 713 -44.18 -35.56 -28.81
C VAL A 713 -44.86 -36.22 -27.63
N LYS A 714 -45.97 -36.91 -27.91
CA LYS A 714 -46.66 -37.78 -26.94
C LYS A 714 -46.76 -39.20 -27.46
N VAL A 715 -46.33 -40.16 -26.65
CA VAL A 715 -46.35 -41.59 -26.99
C VAL A 715 -46.94 -42.38 -25.81
N HIS A 716 -48.03 -43.09 -26.05
CA HIS A 716 -48.72 -43.89 -25.02
C HIS A 716 -49.06 -43.08 -23.76
N GLY A 717 -49.38 -41.79 -23.92
CA GLY A 717 -49.73 -40.88 -22.83
C GLY A 717 -48.54 -40.20 -22.14
N ALA A 718 -47.29 -40.61 -22.39
CA ALA A 718 -46.10 -39.92 -21.89
C ALA A 718 -45.66 -38.81 -22.84
N GLU A 719 -45.24 -37.67 -22.30
CA GLU A 719 -44.81 -36.49 -23.05
C GLU A 719 -43.28 -36.38 -23.05
N TYR A 720 -42.74 -36.00 -24.20
CA TYR A 720 -41.30 -35.81 -24.40
C TYR A 720 -41.03 -34.56 -25.21
N TYR A 721 -39.96 -33.86 -24.84
CA TYR A 721 -39.40 -32.73 -25.56
C TYR A 721 -38.04 -33.15 -26.08
N VAL A 722 -37.91 -33.24 -27.39
CA VAL A 722 -36.71 -33.72 -28.07
C VAL A 722 -35.97 -32.53 -28.64
N ASP A 723 -34.73 -32.30 -28.20
CA ASP A 723 -33.81 -31.43 -28.91
C ASP A 723 -33.41 -32.11 -30.22
N LEU A 724 -33.77 -31.52 -31.36
CA LEU A 724 -33.58 -32.14 -32.66
C LEU A 724 -32.10 -32.17 -33.11
N GLU A 725 -31.23 -31.32 -32.55
CA GLU A 725 -29.80 -31.30 -32.89
C GLU A 725 -29.03 -32.39 -32.13
N SER A 726 -29.25 -32.49 -30.81
CA SER A 726 -28.57 -33.47 -29.95
C SER A 726 -29.29 -34.82 -29.86
N ARG A 727 -30.58 -34.85 -30.22
CA ARG A 727 -31.54 -35.96 -29.99
C ARG A 727 -31.78 -36.28 -28.52
N VAL A 728 -31.47 -35.35 -27.62
CA VAL A 728 -31.74 -35.51 -26.19
C VAL A 728 -33.23 -35.26 -25.91
N CYS A 729 -33.85 -36.17 -25.15
CA CYS A 729 -35.23 -36.15 -24.72
C CYS A 729 -35.33 -35.71 -23.27
N PHE A 730 -36.32 -34.85 -23.01
CA PHE A 730 -36.71 -34.41 -21.69
C PHE A 730 -38.18 -34.75 -21.43
N ASP A 731 -38.53 -35.07 -20.19
CA ASP A 731 -39.92 -35.28 -19.76
C ASP A 731 -40.72 -33.97 -19.66
N THR A 732 -40.01 -32.85 -19.57
CA THR A 732 -40.52 -31.49 -19.45
C THR A 732 -39.67 -30.57 -20.33
N LYS A 733 -40.27 -29.53 -20.92
CA LYS A 733 -39.51 -28.59 -21.75
C LYS A 733 -38.42 -27.94 -20.88
N PRO A 734 -37.13 -28.11 -21.21
CA PRO A 734 -36.05 -27.51 -20.42
C PRO A 734 -36.05 -25.97 -20.59
N GLU A 735 -35.59 -25.28 -19.55
CA GLU A 735 -35.38 -23.83 -19.59
C GLU A 735 -34.03 -23.53 -20.23
N LEU A 736 -33.98 -22.69 -21.28
CA LEU A 736 -32.71 -22.22 -21.82
C LEU A 736 -32.17 -21.09 -20.95
N VAL A 737 -31.02 -21.34 -20.32
CA VAL A 737 -30.33 -20.39 -19.44
C VAL A 737 -28.94 -20.08 -19.95
N GLU A 738 -28.51 -18.83 -19.85
CA GLU A 738 -27.18 -18.40 -20.27
C GLU A 738 -26.26 -18.22 -19.06
N ILE A 739 -25.10 -18.85 -19.09
CA ILE A 739 -24.08 -18.75 -18.03
C ILE A 739 -22.74 -18.40 -18.69
N GLY A 740 -22.25 -17.18 -18.45
CA GLY A 740 -21.07 -16.68 -19.18
C GLY A 740 -21.39 -16.51 -20.66
N CYS A 741 -20.58 -17.10 -21.54
CA CYS A 741 -20.75 -17.07 -22.99
C CYS A 741 -21.34 -18.37 -23.58
N VAL A 742 -21.98 -19.20 -22.75
CA VAL A 742 -22.52 -20.52 -23.13
C VAL A 742 -23.99 -20.62 -22.68
N LYS A 743 -24.85 -21.15 -23.56
CA LYS A 743 -26.24 -21.47 -23.25
C LYS A 743 -26.37 -22.92 -22.76
N PHE A 744 -27.31 -23.16 -21.86
CA PHE A 744 -27.58 -24.47 -21.28
C PHE A 744 -29.07 -24.78 -21.28
N GLN A 745 -29.41 -26.04 -21.53
CA GLN A 745 -30.74 -26.61 -21.31
C GLN A 745 -30.82 -27.05 -19.85
N ARG A 746 -31.67 -26.40 -19.06
CA ARG A 746 -31.86 -26.69 -17.64
C ARG A 746 -33.11 -27.54 -17.43
N ALA A 747 -32.91 -28.76 -16.95
CA ALA A 747 -33.96 -29.68 -16.51
C ALA A 747 -33.76 -29.98 -15.02
N GLY A 748 -34.43 -29.21 -14.15
CA GLY A 748 -34.24 -29.29 -12.71
C GLY A 748 -32.82 -28.89 -12.27
N ASP A 749 -32.05 -29.87 -11.78
CA ASP A 749 -30.65 -29.75 -11.37
C ASP A 749 -29.63 -30.18 -12.44
N LEU A 750 -30.10 -30.63 -13.60
CA LEU A 750 -29.28 -31.00 -14.77
C LEU A 750 -29.11 -29.80 -15.70
N TYR A 751 -27.87 -29.47 -16.04
CA TYR A 751 -27.51 -28.45 -17.02
C TYR A 751 -26.77 -29.09 -18.17
N LEU A 752 -27.37 -29.08 -19.36
CA LEU A 752 -26.75 -29.63 -20.56
C LEU A 752 -26.29 -28.48 -21.47
N PRO A 753 -25.06 -28.51 -22.01
CA PRO A 753 -24.61 -27.46 -22.91
C PRO A 753 -25.48 -27.41 -24.18
N PHE A 754 -26.05 -26.24 -24.46
CA PHE A 754 -26.70 -25.91 -25.73
C PHE A 754 -25.73 -25.11 -26.60
N ASP A 755 -24.61 -25.75 -26.93
CA ASP A 755 -23.50 -25.13 -27.64
C ASP A 755 -22.77 -26.18 -28.46
N TYR A 756 -22.65 -25.94 -29.77
CA TYR A 756 -22.04 -26.89 -30.71
C TYR A 756 -20.55 -27.19 -30.39
N ARG A 757 -19.89 -26.34 -29.60
CA ARG A 757 -18.49 -26.52 -29.19
C ARG A 757 -18.33 -27.56 -28.08
N LEU A 758 -19.43 -27.95 -27.42
CA LEU A 758 -19.42 -28.83 -26.26
C LEU A 758 -20.24 -30.10 -26.51
N PRO A 759 -19.93 -31.23 -25.82
CA PRO A 759 -20.76 -32.43 -25.91
C PRO A 759 -22.14 -32.19 -25.26
N GLY A 760 -23.20 -32.12 -26.07
CA GLY A 760 -24.56 -31.81 -25.62
C GLY A 760 -25.26 -32.87 -24.75
N ILE A 761 -24.68 -34.06 -24.59
CA ILE A 761 -25.31 -35.20 -23.87
C ILE A 761 -24.88 -35.29 -22.40
N THR A 762 -23.81 -34.58 -22.01
CA THR A 762 -23.29 -34.66 -20.64
C THR A 762 -23.96 -33.62 -19.75
N PRO A 763 -24.76 -34.01 -18.73
CA PRO A 763 -25.29 -33.06 -17.77
C PRO A 763 -24.23 -32.66 -16.75
N TYR A 764 -24.27 -31.40 -16.33
CA TYR A 764 -23.43 -30.79 -15.31
C TYR A 764 -24.28 -30.22 -14.18
N ARG A 765 -23.73 -30.17 -12.96
CA ARG A 765 -24.34 -29.40 -11.86
C ARG A 765 -24.06 -27.93 -12.07
N ARG A 766 -24.94 -27.06 -11.55
CA ARG A 766 -24.71 -25.60 -11.57
C ARG A 766 -23.35 -25.20 -10.99
N GLY A 767 -22.89 -25.85 -9.92
CA GLY A 767 -21.60 -25.55 -9.28
C GLY A 767 -20.37 -25.96 -10.09
N GLU A 768 -20.55 -26.75 -11.16
CA GLU A 768 -19.49 -27.15 -12.09
C GLU A 768 -19.37 -26.19 -13.27
N ILE A 769 -20.22 -25.17 -13.34
CA ILE A 769 -20.26 -24.19 -14.43
C ILE A 769 -19.91 -22.82 -13.86
N VAL A 770 -18.88 -22.20 -14.40
CA VAL A 770 -18.39 -20.89 -13.93
C VAL A 770 -18.21 -19.98 -15.14
N GLY A 771 -19.05 -18.96 -15.26
CA GLY A 771 -19.05 -18.01 -16.37
C GLY A 771 -18.82 -16.56 -15.94
N GLY A 772 -18.09 -15.80 -16.74
CA GLY A 772 -17.88 -14.35 -16.56
C GLY A 772 -16.79 -13.79 -17.47
N ASN A 773 -16.87 -12.49 -17.80
CA ASN A 773 -15.88 -11.76 -18.62
C ASN A 773 -15.51 -12.45 -19.94
N GLY A 774 -16.49 -13.02 -20.65
CA GLY A 774 -16.28 -13.70 -21.94
C GLY A 774 -15.64 -15.09 -21.83
N ILE A 775 -15.52 -15.66 -20.62
CA ILE A 775 -14.99 -17.01 -20.38
C ILE A 775 -16.06 -17.86 -19.67
N CYS A 776 -16.19 -19.13 -20.06
CA CYS A 776 -17.04 -20.10 -19.37
C CYS A 776 -16.29 -21.41 -19.14
N PHE A 777 -16.08 -21.78 -17.88
CA PHE A 777 -15.58 -23.10 -17.47
C PHE A 777 -16.77 -24.06 -17.30
N VAL A 778 -16.67 -25.24 -17.90
CA VAL A 778 -17.71 -26.28 -17.85
C VAL A 778 -17.09 -27.59 -17.37
N GLY A 779 -17.56 -28.07 -16.23
CA GLY A 779 -17.00 -29.24 -15.58
C GLY A 779 -15.56 -28.99 -15.08
N LYS A 780 -14.74 -30.05 -15.10
CA LYS A 780 -13.38 -29.99 -14.56
C LYS A 780 -12.34 -29.43 -15.52
N HIS A 781 -12.58 -29.54 -16.83
CA HIS A 781 -11.53 -29.35 -17.83
C HIS A 781 -11.95 -28.51 -19.03
N LEU A 782 -13.24 -28.26 -19.28
CA LEU A 782 -13.64 -27.56 -20.50
C LEU A 782 -13.70 -26.05 -20.27
N VAL A 783 -13.22 -25.29 -21.25
CA VAL A 783 -13.23 -23.84 -21.29
C VAL A 783 -13.74 -23.38 -22.63
N VAL A 784 -14.70 -22.47 -22.59
CA VAL A 784 -15.25 -21.81 -23.76
C VAL A 784 -14.93 -20.32 -23.67
N LEU A 785 -14.49 -19.76 -24.79
CA LEU A 785 -14.15 -18.35 -24.92
C LEU A 785 -15.13 -17.68 -25.88
N GLU A 786 -15.58 -16.48 -25.53
CA GLU A 786 -16.42 -15.65 -26.38
C GLU A 786 -15.67 -15.31 -27.68
N GLY A 787 -16.35 -15.42 -28.82
CA GLY A 787 -15.77 -15.17 -30.14
C GLY A 787 -14.88 -16.29 -30.70
N HIS A 788 -14.63 -17.37 -29.94
CA HIS A 788 -13.89 -18.53 -30.42
C HIS A 788 -14.83 -19.63 -30.94
N THR A 789 -14.46 -20.25 -32.07
CA THR A 789 -15.25 -21.30 -32.72
C THR A 789 -15.08 -22.69 -32.13
N GLU A 790 -14.13 -22.86 -31.21
CA GLU A 790 -13.75 -24.16 -30.60
C GLU A 790 -13.81 -24.07 -29.07
N ALA A 791 -14.01 -25.22 -28.41
CA ALA A 791 -13.78 -25.35 -26.96
C ALA A 791 -12.34 -25.79 -26.67
N TYR A 792 -11.89 -25.50 -25.46
CA TYR A 792 -10.54 -25.82 -24.99
C TYR A 792 -10.57 -26.70 -23.74
N GLU A 793 -9.53 -27.50 -23.55
CA GLU A 793 -9.31 -28.35 -22.38
C GLU A 793 -8.16 -27.79 -21.52
N VAL A 794 -8.38 -27.62 -20.22
CA VAL A 794 -7.36 -27.22 -19.25
C VAL A 794 -6.34 -28.35 -19.05
N LYS A 795 -5.10 -28.11 -19.47
CA LYS A 795 -3.95 -29.00 -19.27
C LYS A 795 -3.16 -28.69 -18.00
N HIS A 796 -3.05 -27.42 -17.66
CA HIS A 796 -2.32 -26.99 -16.47
C HIS A 796 -2.99 -25.75 -15.87
N CYS A 797 -3.08 -25.71 -14.54
CA CYS A 797 -3.45 -24.51 -13.79
C CYS A 797 -2.23 -24.03 -13.01
N TYR A 798 -1.88 -22.76 -13.17
CA TYR A 798 -0.79 -22.17 -12.41
C TYR A 798 -1.20 -21.98 -10.94
N ALA A 799 -0.20 -21.85 -10.07
CA ALA A 799 -0.40 -21.74 -8.62
C ALA A 799 -1.22 -20.51 -8.19
N ASP A 800 -1.29 -19.48 -9.04
CA ASP A 800 -2.11 -18.28 -8.82
C ASP A 800 -3.62 -18.53 -8.98
N GLY A 801 -4.03 -19.66 -9.57
CA GLY A 801 -5.43 -19.99 -9.83
C GLY A 801 -6.14 -19.08 -10.83
N LYS A 802 -5.40 -18.21 -11.54
CA LYS A 802 -5.90 -17.26 -12.55
C LYS A 802 -5.38 -17.59 -13.95
N ARG A 803 -4.24 -18.29 -14.08
CA ARG A 803 -3.68 -18.70 -15.39
C ARG A 803 -3.88 -20.19 -15.65
N PHE A 804 -4.23 -20.50 -16.89
CA PHE A 804 -4.44 -21.85 -17.38
C PHE A 804 -3.70 -22.06 -18.69
N VAL A 805 -3.02 -23.20 -18.84
CA VAL A 805 -2.61 -23.71 -20.14
C VAL A 805 -3.74 -24.56 -20.67
N VAL A 806 -4.26 -24.20 -21.83
CA VAL A 806 -5.36 -24.90 -22.47
C VAL A 806 -4.93 -25.43 -23.83
N SER A 807 -5.51 -26.54 -24.27
CA SER A 807 -5.36 -27.07 -25.63
C SER A 807 -6.72 -27.21 -26.29
N ARG A 808 -6.79 -27.18 -27.62
CA ARG A 808 -8.05 -27.42 -28.35
C ARG A 808 -8.63 -28.79 -27.97
N VAL A 809 -9.94 -28.86 -27.77
CA VAL A 809 -10.64 -30.15 -27.66
C VAL A 809 -10.60 -30.78 -29.05
N GLY A 810 -9.93 -31.94 -29.18
CA GLY A 810 -9.87 -32.65 -30.45
C GLY A 810 -11.26 -33.13 -30.86
N HIS A 811 -11.73 -32.74 -32.03
CA HIS A 811 -12.81 -33.45 -32.70
C HIS A 811 -12.23 -34.80 -33.15
N ASN A 812 -12.83 -35.91 -32.69
CA ASN A 812 -12.61 -37.22 -33.31
C ASN A 812 -13.10 -37.20 -34.76
#